data_AF-A0A5C5XQ22-F1
#
_entry.id   AF-A0A5C5XQ22-F1
#
_cell.length_a   1.000
_cell.length_b   1.000
_cell.length_c   1.000
_cell.angle_alpha   90.00
_cell.angle_beta   90.00
_cell.angle_gamma   90.00
#
_symmetry.space_group_name_H-M   'P 1'
#
loop_
_entity.id
_entity.type
_entity.pdbx_description
1 polymer ?
#
loop_
_entity_poly.entity_id
_entity_poly.type
_entity_poly.pdbx_seq_one_letter_code
_entity_poly.pdbx_strand_id
1 'polypeptide(L)'
;MNTSASMSRRLLWKETRQAIPLVVTIVGLAVLLIVWRASWQLGFDSVDPYVYKVIACIPPILFSLGAGTVLVGQEKESRSLNWLNSLPVPPNYLIRHQFLFALSLLAILWLAAFLVFCAVAALANQPLLRNWNETTVMLFVVLNSLYLLVCGFTMSWLSPSPLMGLVSVLPLAVLPYMAAYAWQYVLNTFDDQIYLPSDPSPGMIATALVLGIVVIGTLGYRIARAQLTGQANRTPSQREQSWKASWQRWTTIADDFFRGDSQTKQQPLSATGTLLWQFRNQNRLIFFSLVAAVAVCAPIAIREILHISEGTNFVLLNSICVVIFVSSPCWFALLTFHGDQVDKRIEFLAERGVSPPRVWWTRQLVPALCVLGFTIVCLVSESIFGKGESLHVLIACGILYAVSQWLSQLIRPVVIVALLAPIASLFACMYGSATHAEMATSAKTVAISLIAIPMLATWLMMRHWMDGRRGWSYWMMHAGLIVVAVAMPAFQYLRVYAFSGGFSSWQKAQLLFEANEFVDGVPASLNIAPSADQDPLLDWRKIKDEEQQQASRLRAVDLESQHRELLASLKTSLKELQRDRKQSVELVSWHLQQCVGRPTSLRMRIETNSANDEQALREYRDWMRTLPDLASAMRNSLQLGTQEAADSLEIFLIAELRNPKNATRIDDETRQAILDVTGATDARWLARRRALIYSARDLYRSNARFGIGEHLGGVQLSTTYRDDRNSYENLVHVRETEHLVKTLLEYIDRARQGNNDYPLDELLEYWDGPSIMYGVGPGGDYYRIDDVRKFANIESGSMPIASQWGAGWEAAPGITSSNDTDLEANR
;
A
#
# COMPACT_ATOMS: atom_id res chain seq x y z
N MET A 1 -61.31 8.34 20.95
CA MET A 1 -60.46 7.68 19.95
C MET A 1 -59.25 8.51 19.49
N ASN A 2 -59.29 9.85 19.47
CA ASN A 2 -58.18 10.69 18.96
C ASN A 2 -56.84 10.64 19.77
N THR A 3 -56.80 9.95 20.91
CA THR A 3 -55.63 9.85 21.79
C THR A 3 -54.55 8.90 21.24
N SER A 4 -54.92 7.80 20.57
CA SER A 4 -53.94 6.87 20.01
C SER A 4 -53.19 7.47 18.83
N ALA A 5 -53.88 8.05 17.86
CA ALA A 5 -53.28 8.66 16.68
C ALA A 5 -52.35 9.84 17.01
N SER A 6 -52.74 10.69 17.96
CA SER A 6 -51.90 11.81 18.44
C SER A 6 -50.66 11.32 19.19
N MET A 7 -50.76 10.20 19.93
CA MET A 7 -49.64 9.54 20.58
C MET A 7 -48.67 8.90 19.57
N SER A 8 -49.18 8.15 18.57
CA SER A 8 -48.36 7.60 17.47
C SER A 8 -47.56 8.70 16.78
N ARG A 9 -48.20 9.84 16.44
CA ARG A 9 -47.55 10.98 15.78
C ARG A 9 -46.43 11.59 16.63
N ARG A 10 -46.62 11.70 17.95
CA ARG A 10 -45.60 12.23 18.88
C ARG A 10 -44.40 11.29 19.01
N LEU A 11 -44.63 9.98 19.10
CA LEU A 11 -43.57 8.98 19.12
C LEU A 11 -42.80 8.98 17.79
N LEU A 12 -43.48 8.94 16.64
CA LEU A 12 -42.85 8.96 15.33
C LEU A 12 -41.98 10.21 15.11
N TRP A 13 -42.44 11.39 15.56
CA TRP A 13 -41.64 12.62 15.54
C TRP A 13 -40.37 12.52 16.41
N LYS A 14 -40.47 11.93 17.61
CA LYS A 14 -39.33 11.65 18.49
C LYS A 14 -38.32 10.72 17.81
N GLU A 15 -38.76 9.54 17.35
CA GLU A 15 -37.87 8.56 16.72
C GLU A 15 -37.20 9.15 15.46
N THR A 16 -37.94 9.97 14.69
CA THR A 16 -37.40 10.69 13.53
C THR A 16 -36.30 11.66 13.93
N ARG A 17 -36.50 12.46 14.97
CA ARG A 17 -35.47 13.38 15.49
C ARG A 17 -34.21 12.64 15.99
N GLN A 18 -34.35 11.43 16.52
CA GLN A 18 -33.23 10.58 16.95
C GLN A 18 -32.52 9.92 15.78
N ALA A 19 -33.25 9.48 14.74
CA ALA A 19 -32.67 8.82 13.57
C ALA A 19 -32.03 9.78 12.55
N ILE A 20 -32.50 11.03 12.42
CA ILE A 20 -32.01 12.01 11.43
C ILE A 20 -30.47 12.14 11.43
N PRO A 21 -29.78 12.34 12.57
CA PRO A 21 -28.31 12.47 12.57
C PRO A 21 -27.58 11.24 12.04
N LEU A 22 -28.10 10.03 12.32
CA LEU A 22 -27.56 8.78 11.81
C LEU A 22 -27.77 8.68 10.29
N VAL A 23 -29.00 8.91 9.81
CA VAL A 23 -29.35 8.85 8.38
C VAL A 23 -28.57 9.89 7.57
N VAL A 24 -28.51 11.15 8.03
CA VAL A 24 -27.76 12.22 7.36
C VAL A 24 -26.28 11.91 7.29
N THR A 25 -25.67 11.38 8.35
CA THR A 25 -24.25 10.99 8.32
C THR A 25 -24.01 9.85 7.34
N ILE A 26 -24.86 8.84 7.34
CA ILE A 26 -24.75 7.67 6.45
C ILE A 26 -24.96 8.06 4.98
N VAL A 27 -25.90 8.95 4.67
CA VAL A 27 -26.13 9.44 3.29
C VAL A 27 -24.98 10.34 2.85
N GLY A 28 -24.51 11.27 3.69
CA GLY A 28 -23.35 12.11 3.38
C GLY A 28 -22.08 11.30 3.13
N LEU A 29 -21.89 10.23 3.90
CA LEU A 29 -20.81 9.26 3.72
C LEU A 29 -20.92 8.48 2.41
N ALA A 30 -22.13 8.06 2.03
CA ALA A 30 -22.40 7.41 0.74
C ALA A 30 -22.05 8.32 -0.43
N VAL A 31 -22.48 9.59 -0.37
CA VAL A 31 -22.15 10.61 -1.37
C VAL A 31 -20.64 10.83 -1.43
N LEU A 32 -19.95 10.89 -0.29
CA LEU A 32 -18.49 11.07 -0.24
C LEU A 32 -17.74 9.87 -0.85
N LEU A 33 -18.19 8.63 -0.60
CA LEU A 33 -17.67 7.42 -1.25
C LEU A 33 -17.88 7.43 -2.77
N ILE A 34 -19.05 7.85 -3.24
CA ILE A 34 -19.35 7.99 -4.68
C ILE A 34 -18.48 9.07 -5.32
N VAL A 35 -18.41 10.26 -4.73
CA VAL A 35 -17.61 11.38 -5.23
C VAL A 35 -16.11 11.03 -5.26
N TRP A 36 -15.60 10.40 -4.19
CA TRP A 36 -14.22 9.93 -4.16
C TRP A 36 -13.93 8.89 -5.24
N ARG A 37 -14.78 7.86 -5.39
CA ARG A 37 -14.59 6.84 -6.44
C ARG A 37 -14.69 7.45 -7.84
N ALA A 38 -15.58 8.41 -8.06
CA ALA A 38 -15.66 9.15 -9.31
C ALA A 38 -14.40 10.00 -9.56
N SER A 39 -13.86 10.68 -8.55
CA SER A 39 -12.61 11.44 -8.69
C SER A 39 -11.41 10.55 -9.00
N TRP A 40 -11.35 9.35 -8.41
CA TRP A 40 -10.33 8.36 -8.73
C TRP A 40 -10.43 7.90 -10.19
N GLN A 41 -11.64 7.64 -10.68
CA GLN A 41 -11.89 7.18 -12.05
C GLN A 41 -11.56 8.21 -13.13
N LEU A 42 -11.44 9.50 -12.81
CA LEU A 42 -10.97 10.49 -13.79
C LEU A 42 -9.51 10.26 -14.24
N GLY A 43 -8.75 9.39 -13.55
CA GLY A 43 -7.39 8.97 -13.93
C GLY A 43 -7.25 7.57 -14.53
N PHE A 44 -8.33 6.77 -14.66
CA PHE A 44 -8.24 5.37 -15.10
C PHE A 44 -9.31 5.00 -16.13
N ASP A 45 -8.90 4.40 -17.25
CA ASP A 45 -9.77 4.10 -18.40
C ASP A 45 -10.83 3.00 -18.16
N SER A 46 -10.76 2.25 -17.04
CA SER A 46 -11.70 1.17 -16.72
C SER A 46 -12.57 1.46 -15.49
N VAL A 47 -13.82 1.83 -15.75
CA VAL A 47 -14.87 1.91 -14.73
C VAL A 47 -15.36 0.50 -14.40
N ASP A 48 -14.81 -0.12 -13.35
CA ASP A 48 -15.44 -1.30 -12.75
C ASP A 48 -16.80 -0.91 -12.14
N PRO A 49 -17.94 -1.38 -12.69
CA PRO A 49 -19.26 -1.06 -12.16
C PRO A 49 -19.52 -1.70 -10.79
N TYR A 50 -18.82 -2.79 -10.45
CA TYR A 50 -19.04 -3.55 -9.22
C TYR A 50 -18.82 -2.70 -7.97
N VAL A 51 -17.79 -1.85 -7.96
CA VAL A 51 -17.49 -0.95 -6.83
C VAL A 51 -18.67 -0.03 -6.50
N TYR A 52 -19.35 0.52 -7.51
CA TYR A 52 -20.55 1.35 -7.28
C TYR A 52 -21.73 0.55 -6.72
N LYS A 53 -21.90 -0.72 -7.14
CA LYS A 53 -22.92 -1.62 -6.59
C LYS A 53 -22.67 -1.88 -5.10
N VAL A 54 -21.41 -2.09 -4.71
CA VAL A 54 -21.01 -2.26 -3.30
C VAL A 54 -21.26 -0.97 -2.51
N ILE A 55 -20.83 0.19 -3.02
CA ILE A 55 -21.03 1.49 -2.34
C ILE A 55 -22.52 1.78 -2.12
N ALA A 56 -23.39 1.48 -3.08
CA ALA A 56 -24.84 1.66 -2.91
C ALA A 56 -25.45 0.77 -1.81
N CYS A 57 -24.86 -0.40 -1.51
CA CYS A 57 -25.31 -1.32 -0.48
C CYS A 57 -24.81 -0.99 0.94
N ILE A 58 -23.75 -0.18 1.09
CA ILE A 58 -23.20 0.22 2.40
C ILE A 58 -24.23 0.97 3.29
N PRO A 59 -25.01 1.96 2.80
CA PRO A 59 -25.87 2.79 3.65
C PRO A 59 -26.98 2.01 4.39
N PRO A 60 -27.74 1.09 3.75
CA PRO A 60 -28.68 0.24 4.48
C PRO A 60 -28.01 -0.63 5.55
N ILE A 61 -26.82 -1.19 5.27
CA ILE A 61 -26.08 -2.04 6.22
C ILE A 61 -25.63 -1.25 7.45
N LEU A 62 -25.00 -0.09 7.25
CA LEU A 62 -24.55 0.78 8.35
C LEU A 62 -25.74 1.29 9.17
N PHE A 63 -26.87 1.58 8.53
CA PHE A 63 -28.09 1.99 9.23
C PHE A 63 -28.61 0.85 10.11
N SER A 64 -28.72 -0.37 9.57
CA SER A 64 -29.12 -1.55 10.37
C SER A 64 -28.22 -1.79 11.57
N LEU A 65 -26.91 -1.67 11.40
CA LEU A 65 -25.92 -1.84 12.48
C LEU A 65 -26.10 -0.76 13.57
N GLY A 66 -26.33 0.50 13.19
CA GLY A 66 -26.47 1.62 14.11
C GLY A 66 -27.86 1.80 14.74
N ALA A 67 -28.94 1.47 14.03
CA ALA A 67 -30.30 1.93 14.36
C ALA A 67 -30.77 1.51 15.76
N GLY A 68 -30.57 0.25 16.15
CA GLY A 68 -30.92 -0.22 17.51
C GLY A 68 -30.15 0.54 18.60
N THR A 69 -28.86 0.82 18.36
CA THR A 69 -27.99 1.48 19.35
C THR A 69 -28.31 2.97 19.49
N VAL A 70 -28.80 3.62 18.44
CA VAL A 70 -29.34 5.00 18.50
C VAL A 70 -30.72 5.03 19.15
N LEU A 71 -31.67 4.24 18.66
CA LEU A 71 -33.08 4.31 19.07
C LEU A 71 -33.38 3.68 20.44
N VAL A 72 -32.53 2.78 20.93
CA VAL A 72 -32.67 2.14 22.26
C VAL A 72 -31.46 2.43 23.15
N GLY A 73 -30.25 2.29 22.62
CA GLY A 73 -29.01 2.47 23.40
C GLY A 73 -28.87 3.88 23.98
N GLN A 74 -29.01 4.92 23.15
CA GLN A 74 -28.92 6.32 23.63
C GLN A 74 -30.05 6.68 24.60
N GLU A 75 -31.22 6.05 24.48
CA GLU A 75 -32.35 6.28 25.39
C GLU A 75 -32.16 5.69 26.78
N LYS A 76 -31.43 4.57 26.87
CA LYS A 76 -30.99 4.01 28.14
C LYS A 76 -29.94 4.88 28.80
N GLU A 77 -28.94 5.29 28.02
CA GLU A 77 -27.81 6.11 28.47
C GLU A 77 -28.28 7.48 28.98
N SER A 78 -29.11 8.18 28.20
CA SER A 78 -29.77 9.45 28.59
C SER A 78 -30.93 9.27 29.60
N ARG A 79 -31.26 8.04 29.98
CA ARG A 79 -32.38 7.65 30.85
C ARG A 79 -33.78 8.06 30.36
N SER A 80 -33.94 8.54 29.11
CA SER A 80 -35.24 8.86 28.52
C SER A 80 -36.17 7.64 28.48
N LEU A 81 -35.62 6.43 28.35
CA LEU A 81 -36.37 5.18 28.35
C LEU A 81 -37.06 4.91 29.71
N ASN A 82 -36.41 5.27 30.82
CA ASN A 82 -37.03 5.18 32.16
C ASN A 82 -38.16 6.20 32.32
N TRP A 83 -38.03 7.38 31.71
CA TRP A 83 -39.10 8.36 31.66
C TRP A 83 -40.28 7.89 30.80
N LEU A 84 -40.04 7.29 29.63
CA LEU A 84 -41.08 6.67 28.80
C LEU A 84 -41.84 5.55 29.55
N ASN A 85 -41.15 4.75 30.37
CA ASN A 85 -41.78 3.74 31.23
C ASN A 85 -42.67 4.32 32.34
N SER A 86 -42.52 5.59 32.70
CA SER A 86 -43.39 6.26 33.67
C SER A 86 -44.71 6.76 33.06
N LEU A 87 -44.80 6.82 31.72
CA LEU A 87 -46.01 7.18 31.00
C LEU A 87 -46.95 5.95 30.88
N PRO A 88 -48.27 6.14 30.77
CA PRO A 88 -49.25 5.05 30.62
C PRO A 88 -49.23 4.44 29.21
N VAL A 89 -48.08 3.93 28.79
CA VAL A 89 -47.81 3.35 27.47
C VAL A 89 -47.57 1.85 27.63
N PRO A 90 -48.35 0.97 26.96
CA PRO A 90 -48.10 -0.46 27.06
C PRO A 90 -46.73 -0.82 26.46
N PRO A 91 -45.83 -1.50 27.19
CA PRO A 91 -44.47 -1.85 26.75
C PRO A 91 -44.38 -2.46 25.34
N ASN A 92 -45.27 -3.39 25.01
CA ASN A 92 -45.31 -4.05 23.71
C ASN A 92 -45.50 -3.06 22.55
N TYR A 93 -46.18 -1.94 22.80
CA TYR A 93 -46.42 -0.90 21.80
C TYR A 93 -45.15 -0.07 21.55
N LEU A 94 -44.40 0.28 22.60
CA LEU A 94 -43.12 0.97 22.46
C LEU A 94 -42.10 0.14 21.65
N ILE A 95 -41.91 -1.14 22.01
CA ILE A 95 -40.97 -2.04 21.30
C ILE A 95 -41.34 -2.15 19.82
N ARG A 96 -42.62 -2.42 19.52
CA ARG A 96 -43.10 -2.56 18.14
C ARG A 96 -42.96 -1.26 17.37
N HIS A 97 -43.26 -0.11 17.97
CA HIS A 97 -43.17 1.18 17.31
C HIS A 97 -41.71 1.51 16.92
N GLN A 98 -40.76 1.33 17.84
CA GLN A 98 -39.34 1.60 17.55
C GLN A 98 -38.78 0.66 16.47
N PHE A 99 -39.11 -0.64 16.55
CA PHE A 99 -38.66 -1.62 15.55
C PHE A 99 -39.29 -1.37 14.17
N LEU A 100 -40.61 -1.13 14.10
CA LEU A 100 -41.30 -0.84 12.83
C LEU A 100 -40.82 0.46 12.22
N PHE A 101 -40.56 1.50 13.02
CA PHE A 101 -40.00 2.76 12.54
C PHE A 101 -38.61 2.56 11.90
N ALA A 102 -37.72 1.82 12.56
CA ALA A 102 -36.41 1.49 12.02
C ALA A 102 -36.50 0.62 10.75
N LEU A 103 -37.41 -0.37 10.73
CA LEU A 103 -37.67 -1.22 9.56
C LEU A 103 -38.18 -0.39 8.36
N SER A 104 -39.07 0.59 8.60
CA SER A 104 -39.53 1.51 7.55
C SER A 104 -38.40 2.38 7.00
N LEU A 105 -37.53 2.92 7.86
CA LEU A 105 -36.35 3.66 7.40
C LEU A 105 -35.37 2.79 6.61
N LEU A 106 -35.13 1.54 7.05
CA LEU A 106 -34.31 0.59 6.32
C LEU A 106 -34.87 0.30 4.92
N ALA A 107 -36.19 0.11 4.80
CA ALA A 107 -36.85 -0.08 3.50
C ALA A 107 -36.72 1.15 2.59
N ILE A 108 -36.82 2.37 3.13
CA ILE A 108 -36.60 3.62 2.38
C ILE A 108 -35.15 3.74 1.91
N LEU A 109 -34.17 3.38 2.75
CA LEU A 109 -32.76 3.37 2.38
C LEU A 109 -32.45 2.33 1.31
N TRP A 110 -33.07 1.14 1.35
CA TRP A 110 -32.96 0.14 0.29
C TRP A 110 -33.58 0.61 -1.03
N LEU A 111 -34.73 1.28 -0.98
CA LEU A 111 -35.33 1.88 -2.18
C LEU A 111 -34.41 2.95 -2.80
N ALA A 112 -33.81 3.81 -1.96
CA ALA A 112 -32.83 4.80 -2.42
C ALA A 112 -31.56 4.15 -3.00
N ALA A 113 -31.02 3.13 -2.35
CA ALA A 113 -29.87 2.35 -2.85
C ALA A 113 -30.16 1.70 -4.20
N PHE A 114 -31.36 1.11 -4.37
CA PHE A 114 -31.79 0.52 -5.63
C PHE A 114 -31.96 1.56 -6.75
N LEU A 115 -32.50 2.74 -6.44
CA LEU A 115 -32.58 3.85 -7.40
C LEU A 115 -31.19 4.34 -7.84
N VAL A 116 -30.23 4.46 -6.91
CA VAL A 116 -28.83 4.79 -7.24
C VAL A 116 -28.19 3.70 -8.10
N PHE A 117 -28.40 2.43 -7.77
CA PHE A 117 -27.93 1.29 -8.57
C PHE A 117 -28.49 1.35 -10.00
N CYS A 118 -29.79 1.58 -10.17
CA CYS A 118 -30.42 1.73 -11.48
C CYS A 118 -29.86 2.92 -12.26
N ALA A 119 -29.63 4.06 -11.61
CA ALA A 119 -29.05 5.25 -12.23
C ALA A 119 -27.61 5.00 -12.72
N VAL A 120 -26.75 4.40 -11.89
CA VAL A 120 -25.37 4.08 -12.28
C VAL A 120 -25.32 3.04 -13.40
N ALA A 121 -26.14 1.98 -13.32
CA ALA A 121 -26.19 0.96 -14.38
C ALA A 121 -26.68 1.53 -15.71
N ALA A 122 -27.66 2.45 -15.69
CA ALA A 122 -28.14 3.16 -16.88
C ALA A 122 -27.06 4.07 -17.47
N LEU A 123 -26.36 4.86 -16.64
CA LEU A 123 -25.23 5.71 -17.08
C LEU A 123 -24.07 4.89 -17.67
N ALA A 124 -23.83 3.69 -17.15
CA ALA A 124 -22.80 2.77 -17.64
C ALA A 124 -23.23 1.93 -18.86
N ASN A 125 -24.45 2.10 -19.39
CA ASN A 125 -25.05 1.26 -20.45
C ASN A 125 -25.01 -0.26 -20.15
N GLN A 126 -25.05 -0.64 -18.86
CA GLN A 126 -24.97 -2.04 -18.44
C GLN A 126 -26.39 -2.66 -18.34
N PRO A 127 -26.64 -3.85 -18.92
CA PRO A 127 -27.96 -4.48 -18.89
C PRO A 127 -28.31 -4.99 -17.49
N LEU A 128 -29.23 -4.28 -16.81
CA LEU A 128 -29.70 -4.51 -15.43
C LEU A 128 -30.04 -5.97 -15.07
N LEU A 129 -30.47 -6.78 -16.04
CA LEU A 129 -31.03 -8.13 -15.82
C LEU A 129 -30.11 -9.28 -16.26
N ARG A 130 -28.95 -9.01 -16.87
CA ARG A 130 -28.14 -10.09 -17.48
C ARG A 130 -27.43 -10.99 -16.46
N ASN A 131 -27.19 -10.50 -15.25
CA ASN A 131 -26.43 -11.21 -14.22
C ASN A 131 -27.36 -11.72 -13.10
N TRP A 132 -28.05 -12.84 -13.31
CA TRP A 132 -28.94 -13.45 -12.29
C TRP A 132 -28.23 -13.80 -10.97
N ASN A 133 -26.90 -14.00 -11.01
CA ASN A 133 -26.08 -14.17 -9.82
C ASN A 133 -26.09 -12.92 -8.92
N GLU A 134 -26.24 -11.71 -9.49
CA GLU A 134 -26.31 -10.46 -8.72
C GLU A 134 -27.65 -10.32 -7.96
N THR A 135 -28.77 -10.83 -8.50
CA THR A 135 -30.05 -10.86 -7.76
C THR A 135 -29.96 -11.68 -6.49
N THR A 136 -29.23 -12.80 -6.52
CA THR A 136 -28.97 -13.62 -5.33
C THR A 136 -28.13 -12.85 -4.30
N VAL A 137 -27.08 -12.15 -4.74
CA VAL A 137 -26.25 -11.29 -3.86
C VAL A 137 -27.08 -10.16 -3.26
N MET A 138 -27.90 -9.44 -4.04
CA MET A 138 -28.77 -8.38 -3.52
C MET A 138 -29.75 -8.90 -2.46
N LEU A 139 -30.48 -9.98 -2.74
CA LEU A 139 -31.42 -10.59 -1.80
C LEU A 139 -30.70 -10.97 -0.49
N PHE A 140 -29.52 -11.57 -0.63
CA PHE A 140 -28.68 -11.94 0.50
C PHE A 140 -28.23 -10.71 1.33
N VAL A 141 -27.80 -9.61 0.72
CA VAL A 141 -27.41 -8.38 1.45
C VAL A 141 -28.63 -7.72 2.12
N VAL A 142 -29.81 -7.75 1.49
CA VAL A 142 -31.07 -7.32 2.11
C VAL A 142 -31.37 -8.14 3.37
N LEU A 143 -31.32 -9.48 3.28
CA LEU A 143 -31.53 -10.37 4.43
C LEU A 143 -30.48 -10.14 5.54
N ASN A 144 -29.21 -9.95 5.18
CA ASN A 144 -28.14 -9.63 6.13
C ASN A 144 -28.39 -8.29 6.83
N SER A 145 -28.83 -7.25 6.11
CA SER A 145 -29.19 -5.97 6.72
C SER A 145 -30.38 -6.09 7.68
N LEU A 146 -31.36 -6.95 7.39
CA LEU A 146 -32.49 -7.20 8.28
C LEU A 146 -32.07 -7.98 9.53
N TYR A 147 -31.19 -8.96 9.38
CA TYR A 147 -30.58 -9.69 10.50
C TYR A 147 -29.77 -8.75 11.41
N LEU A 148 -28.91 -7.90 10.84
CA LEU A 148 -28.13 -6.91 11.57
C LEU A 148 -29.03 -5.91 12.33
N LEU A 149 -30.14 -5.48 11.75
CA LEU A 149 -31.13 -4.62 12.43
C LEU A 149 -31.67 -5.32 13.69
N VAL A 150 -32.08 -6.59 13.56
CA VAL A 150 -32.61 -7.39 14.67
C VAL A 150 -31.55 -7.65 15.75
N CYS A 151 -30.32 -7.95 15.37
CA CYS A 151 -29.18 -8.08 16.29
C CYS A 151 -28.88 -6.75 16.99
N GLY A 152 -28.87 -5.63 16.27
CA GLY A 152 -28.66 -4.29 16.81
C GLY A 152 -29.69 -3.90 17.86
N PHE A 153 -30.97 -4.14 17.60
CA PHE A 153 -32.01 -3.96 18.62
C PHE A 153 -31.80 -4.88 19.81
N THR A 154 -31.58 -6.18 19.59
CA THR A 154 -31.42 -7.17 20.67
C THR A 154 -30.24 -6.86 21.58
N MET A 155 -29.08 -6.52 21.00
CA MET A 155 -27.89 -6.15 21.75
C MET A 155 -28.00 -4.78 22.43
N SER A 156 -28.78 -3.85 21.88
CA SER A 156 -29.11 -2.59 22.56
C SER A 156 -30.07 -2.80 23.72
N TRP A 157 -30.98 -3.78 23.65
CA TRP A 157 -31.78 -4.21 24.80
C TRP A 157 -30.94 -4.97 25.84
N LEU A 158 -29.94 -5.75 25.47
CA LEU A 158 -29.03 -6.40 26.44
C LEU A 158 -28.06 -5.42 27.11
N SER A 159 -27.51 -4.47 26.35
CA SER A 159 -26.37 -3.66 26.80
C SER A 159 -26.77 -2.47 27.67
N PRO A 160 -25.87 -2.03 28.58
CA PRO A 160 -26.04 -0.81 29.37
C PRO A 160 -25.63 0.46 28.61
N SER A 161 -24.71 0.37 27.64
CA SER A 161 -24.25 1.51 26.82
C SER A 161 -24.45 1.23 25.32
N PRO A 162 -24.58 2.28 24.48
CA PRO A 162 -24.77 2.13 23.03
C PRO A 162 -23.56 1.47 22.36
N LEU A 163 -22.33 1.83 22.77
CA LEU A 163 -21.11 1.29 22.18
C LEU A 163 -20.93 -0.20 22.49
N MET A 164 -21.24 -0.63 23.71
CA MET A 164 -21.22 -2.06 24.04
C MET A 164 -22.26 -2.80 23.20
N GLY A 165 -23.46 -2.23 23.03
CA GLY A 165 -24.48 -2.75 22.12
C GLY A 165 -23.96 -2.94 20.70
N LEU A 166 -23.30 -1.92 20.14
CA LEU A 166 -22.73 -1.95 18.79
C LEU A 166 -21.64 -3.02 18.64
N VAL A 167 -20.65 -3.05 19.54
CA VAL A 167 -19.55 -4.02 19.52
C VAL A 167 -20.06 -5.45 19.70
N SER A 168 -21.10 -5.66 20.51
CA SER A 168 -21.74 -6.98 20.68
C SER A 168 -22.58 -7.44 19.47
N VAL A 169 -22.88 -6.58 18.48
CA VAL A 169 -23.46 -7.04 17.20
C VAL A 169 -22.44 -7.78 16.34
N LEU A 170 -21.16 -7.42 16.40
CA LEU A 170 -20.11 -8.00 15.54
C LEU A 170 -19.99 -9.54 15.62
N PRO A 171 -19.90 -10.18 16.82
CA PRO A 171 -19.88 -11.64 16.89
C PRO A 171 -21.20 -12.29 16.44
N LEU A 172 -22.34 -11.59 16.57
CA LEU A 172 -23.60 -12.07 15.99
C LEU A 172 -23.60 -11.96 14.47
N ALA A 173 -23.06 -10.89 13.90
CA ALA A 173 -22.98 -10.69 12.46
C ALA A 173 -22.27 -11.85 11.75
N VAL A 174 -21.26 -12.44 12.39
CA VAL A 174 -20.49 -13.59 11.87
C VAL A 174 -21.25 -14.93 12.01
N LEU A 175 -22.19 -15.04 12.95
CA LEU A 175 -22.83 -16.31 13.33
C LEU A 175 -23.58 -17.03 12.19
N PRO A 176 -24.38 -16.37 11.32
CA PRO A 176 -25.04 -17.03 10.20
C PRO A 176 -24.06 -17.68 9.21
N TYR A 177 -22.90 -17.06 9.00
CA TYR A 177 -21.84 -17.60 8.13
C TYR A 177 -21.18 -18.81 8.76
N MET A 178 -20.83 -18.73 10.05
CA MET A 178 -20.29 -19.88 10.79
C MET A 178 -21.28 -21.06 10.80
N ALA A 179 -22.58 -20.79 10.92
CA ALA A 179 -23.62 -21.83 10.82
C ALA A 179 -23.72 -22.43 9.40
N ALA A 180 -23.62 -21.60 8.35
CA ALA A 180 -23.62 -22.08 6.97
C ALA A 180 -22.35 -22.88 6.62
N TYR A 181 -21.17 -22.44 7.07
CA TYR A 181 -19.91 -23.19 6.92
C TYR A 181 -19.93 -24.51 7.72
N ALA A 182 -20.45 -24.51 8.96
CA ALA A 182 -20.61 -25.73 9.73
C ALA A 182 -21.60 -26.70 9.06
N TRP A 183 -22.69 -26.20 8.48
CA TRP A 183 -23.61 -27.01 7.67
C TRP A 183 -22.90 -27.60 6.45
N GLN A 184 -22.17 -26.79 5.68
CA GLN A 184 -21.42 -27.25 4.49
C GLN A 184 -20.37 -28.31 4.86
N TYR A 185 -19.61 -28.08 5.93
CA TYR A 185 -18.63 -29.04 6.45
C TYR A 185 -19.29 -30.38 6.82
N VAL A 186 -20.45 -30.34 7.50
CA VAL A 186 -21.21 -31.54 7.85
C VAL A 186 -21.70 -32.28 6.60
N LEU A 187 -22.22 -31.59 5.57
CA LEU A 187 -22.58 -32.23 4.30
C LEU A 187 -21.39 -32.89 3.62
N ASN A 188 -20.26 -32.17 3.50
CA ASN A 188 -19.03 -32.69 2.91
C ASN A 188 -18.46 -33.89 3.68
N THR A 189 -18.72 -33.99 4.99
CA THR A 189 -18.27 -35.13 5.84
C THR A 189 -19.12 -36.39 5.62
N PHE A 190 -20.33 -36.27 5.07
CA PHE A 190 -21.25 -37.40 4.84
C PHE A 190 -21.31 -37.86 3.38
N ASP A 191 -20.67 -37.15 2.45
CA ASP A 191 -20.77 -37.40 1.01
C ASP A 191 -19.39 -37.38 0.32
N ASP A 192 -18.59 -38.42 0.60
CA ASP A 192 -17.25 -38.63 0.03
C ASP A 192 -17.21 -38.66 -1.52
N GLN A 193 -18.37 -38.75 -2.19
CA GLN A 193 -18.46 -38.85 -3.65
C GLN A 193 -18.82 -37.53 -4.35
N ILE A 194 -19.34 -36.53 -3.64
CA ILE A 194 -19.66 -35.22 -4.24
C ILE A 194 -18.65 -34.19 -3.78
N TYR A 195 -17.76 -33.80 -4.70
CA TYR A 195 -16.93 -32.59 -4.59
C TYR A 195 -17.82 -31.33 -4.63
N LEU A 196 -18.53 -31.07 -3.53
CA LEU A 196 -19.20 -29.80 -3.30
C LEU A 196 -18.13 -28.70 -3.20
N PRO A 197 -18.39 -27.49 -3.73
CA PRO A 197 -17.52 -26.34 -3.52
C PRO A 197 -17.20 -26.14 -2.02
N SER A 198 -16.01 -25.64 -1.73
CA SER A 198 -15.59 -25.32 -0.35
C SER A 198 -16.45 -24.27 0.33
N ASP A 199 -17.23 -23.51 -0.46
CA ASP A 199 -18.05 -22.41 0.01
C ASP A 199 -19.54 -22.79 0.13
N PRO A 200 -20.21 -22.38 1.22
CA PRO A 200 -21.62 -22.66 1.44
C PRO A 200 -22.48 -21.98 0.39
N SER A 201 -23.44 -22.72 -0.16
CA SER A 201 -24.36 -22.16 -1.16
C SER A 201 -25.09 -20.91 -0.61
N PRO A 202 -25.40 -19.90 -1.45
CA PRO A 202 -26.13 -18.71 -1.00
C PRO A 202 -27.48 -19.02 -0.33
N GLY A 203 -28.14 -20.12 -0.72
CA GLY A 203 -29.37 -20.60 -0.10
C GLY A 203 -29.19 -21.08 1.34
N MET A 204 -28.05 -21.71 1.67
CA MET A 204 -27.73 -22.10 3.05
C MET A 204 -27.49 -20.88 3.93
N ILE A 205 -26.76 -19.88 3.42
CA ILE A 205 -26.51 -18.63 4.15
C ILE A 205 -27.83 -17.85 4.35
N ALA A 206 -28.67 -17.75 3.32
CA ALA A 206 -29.99 -17.13 3.41
C ALA A 206 -30.90 -17.85 4.43
N THR A 207 -30.87 -19.18 4.47
CA THR A 207 -31.61 -19.99 5.46
C THR A 207 -31.10 -19.73 6.88
N ALA A 208 -29.79 -19.70 7.09
CA ALA A 208 -29.17 -19.36 8.38
C ALA A 208 -29.52 -17.94 8.85
N LEU A 209 -29.57 -16.97 7.92
CA LEU A 209 -30.01 -15.59 8.19
C LEU A 209 -31.48 -15.52 8.61
N VAL A 210 -32.39 -16.21 7.90
CA VAL A 210 -33.82 -16.23 8.24
C VAL A 210 -34.07 -16.88 9.60
N LEU A 211 -33.42 -18.01 9.89
CA LEU A 211 -33.47 -18.65 11.21
C LEU A 211 -32.91 -17.73 12.29
N GLY A 212 -31.79 -17.06 12.01
CA GLY A 212 -31.17 -16.06 12.88
C GLY A 212 -32.11 -14.89 13.20
N ILE A 213 -32.82 -14.34 12.21
CA ILE A 213 -33.82 -13.28 12.38
C ILE A 213 -34.92 -13.73 13.36
N VAL A 214 -35.45 -14.94 13.20
CA VAL A 214 -36.51 -15.47 14.06
C VAL A 214 -36.01 -15.72 15.49
N VAL A 215 -34.86 -16.37 15.65
CA VAL A 215 -34.30 -16.71 16.97
C VAL A 215 -33.86 -15.46 17.73
N ILE A 216 -33.06 -14.58 17.11
CA ILE A 216 -32.56 -13.37 17.77
C ILE A 216 -33.70 -12.35 17.97
N GLY A 217 -34.65 -12.24 17.03
CA GLY A 217 -35.80 -11.35 17.15
C GLY A 217 -36.77 -11.75 18.27
N THR A 218 -37.07 -13.05 18.41
CA THR A 218 -37.90 -13.53 19.52
C THR A 218 -37.21 -13.38 20.87
N LEU A 219 -35.89 -13.62 20.94
CA LEU A 219 -35.08 -13.37 22.13
C LEU A 219 -35.06 -11.88 22.51
N GLY A 220 -34.78 -11.00 21.53
CA GLY A 220 -34.77 -9.54 21.70
C GLY A 220 -36.11 -8.99 22.18
N TYR A 221 -37.23 -9.45 21.59
CA TYR A 221 -38.57 -9.07 22.04
C TYR A 221 -38.86 -9.51 23.49
N ARG A 222 -38.44 -10.72 23.89
CA ARG A 222 -38.56 -11.21 25.27
C ARG A 222 -37.75 -10.35 26.25
N ILE A 223 -36.51 -10.01 25.91
CA ILE A 223 -35.62 -9.18 26.74
C ILE A 223 -36.17 -7.75 26.87
N ALA A 224 -36.54 -7.13 25.74
CA ALA A 224 -37.12 -5.80 25.71
C ALA A 224 -38.40 -5.71 26.56
N ARG A 225 -39.30 -6.69 26.39
CA ARG A 225 -40.52 -6.79 27.21
C ARG A 225 -40.18 -6.93 28.69
N ALA A 226 -39.27 -7.83 29.08
CA ALA A 226 -38.87 -8.03 30.47
C ALA A 226 -38.22 -6.78 31.11
N GLN A 227 -37.55 -5.93 30.33
CA GLN A 227 -37.01 -4.66 30.84
C GLN A 227 -38.09 -3.59 31.02
N LEU A 228 -39.02 -3.47 30.07
CA LEU A 228 -40.05 -2.42 30.04
C LEU A 228 -41.31 -2.74 30.88
N THR A 229 -41.74 -4.00 30.99
CA THR A 229 -42.93 -4.39 31.81
C THR A 229 -42.69 -4.28 33.31
N GLY A 230 -41.50 -3.83 33.72
CA GLY A 230 -41.18 -3.54 35.09
C GLY A 230 -40.81 -4.77 35.91
N GLN A 231 -39.55 -4.78 36.32
CA GLN A 231 -39.26 -4.95 37.74
C GLN A 231 -39.72 -3.71 38.53
N ALA A 232 -40.98 -3.29 38.34
CA ALA A 232 -41.61 -2.16 39.03
C ALA A 232 -42.01 -2.54 40.48
N ASN A 233 -42.17 -3.85 40.74
CA ASN A 233 -42.49 -4.40 42.06
C ASN A 233 -41.33 -5.16 42.72
N ARG A 234 -40.16 -5.28 42.07
CA ARG A 234 -38.93 -5.65 42.78
C ARG A 234 -38.28 -4.37 43.23
N THR A 235 -38.18 -4.18 44.54
CA THR A 235 -37.43 -3.06 45.13
C THR A 235 -36.06 -2.92 44.45
N PRO A 236 -35.54 -1.69 44.26
CA PRO A 236 -34.24 -1.49 43.62
C PRO A 236 -33.15 -2.38 44.22
N SER A 237 -33.20 -2.60 45.53
CA SER A 237 -32.33 -3.52 46.26
C SER A 237 -32.34 -4.95 45.74
N GLN A 238 -33.46 -5.54 45.32
CA GLN A 238 -33.49 -6.92 44.79
C GLN A 238 -33.00 -7.04 43.35
N ARG A 239 -33.31 -6.06 42.48
CA ARG A 239 -32.79 -6.07 41.09
C ARG A 239 -31.28 -5.81 41.08
N GLU A 240 -30.85 -4.86 41.90
CA GLU A 240 -29.44 -4.71 42.20
C GLU A 240 -28.90 -6.01 42.79
N GLN A 241 -29.43 -6.55 43.90
CA GLN A 241 -28.90 -7.77 44.52
C GLN A 241 -28.89 -9.01 43.61
N SER A 242 -29.72 -9.17 42.57
CA SER A 242 -29.59 -10.33 41.68
C SER A 242 -28.54 -10.12 40.60
N TRP A 243 -28.55 -8.96 39.92
CA TRP A 243 -27.50 -8.64 38.95
C TRP A 243 -26.14 -8.48 39.65
N LYS A 244 -26.14 -7.93 40.87
CA LYS A 244 -25.00 -7.87 41.77
C LYS A 244 -24.71 -9.23 42.44
N ALA A 245 -25.63 -10.17 42.69
CA ALA A 245 -25.22 -11.52 43.11
C ALA A 245 -24.42 -12.24 42.01
N SER A 246 -24.68 -11.89 40.74
CA SER A 246 -23.91 -12.38 39.60
C SER A 246 -22.62 -11.55 39.38
N TRP A 247 -22.71 -10.22 39.43
CA TRP A 247 -21.62 -9.30 39.10
C TRP A 247 -20.70 -9.02 40.30
N GLN A 248 -21.22 -8.97 41.53
CA GLN A 248 -20.45 -9.10 42.79
C GLN A 248 -19.99 -10.52 43.07
N ARG A 249 -20.37 -11.58 42.35
CA ARG A 249 -19.49 -12.78 42.38
C ARG A 249 -18.16 -12.53 41.67
N TRP A 250 -18.16 -11.61 40.71
CA TRP A 250 -16.96 -11.11 40.04
C TRP A 250 -16.34 -9.87 40.70
N THR A 251 -17.14 -9.08 41.44
CA THR A 251 -16.68 -7.91 42.19
C THR A 251 -16.64 -8.08 43.70
N THR A 252 -16.94 -9.22 44.35
CA THR A 252 -16.47 -9.44 45.73
C THR A 252 -14.97 -9.63 45.75
N ILE A 253 -14.38 -10.22 44.70
CA ILE A 253 -12.91 -10.22 44.50
C ILE A 253 -12.34 -8.78 44.46
N ALA A 254 -13.16 -7.77 44.10
CA ALA A 254 -12.78 -6.36 44.12
C ALA A 254 -13.31 -5.58 45.34
N ASP A 255 -14.48 -5.92 45.87
CA ASP A 255 -15.13 -5.28 47.02
C ASP A 255 -14.51 -5.79 48.32
N ASP A 256 -13.98 -7.02 48.39
CA ASP A 256 -13.11 -7.49 49.48
C ASP A 256 -11.71 -6.84 49.39
N PHE A 257 -11.31 -6.36 48.20
CA PHE A 257 -10.13 -5.51 48.02
C PHE A 257 -10.40 -4.05 48.44
N PHE A 258 -11.66 -3.58 48.42
CA PHE A 258 -12.07 -2.23 48.84
C PHE A 258 -12.65 -2.15 50.26
N ARG A 259 -13.14 -3.26 50.84
CA ARG A 259 -13.73 -3.33 52.19
C ARG A 259 -12.67 -3.56 53.26
N GLY A 260 -11.89 -2.52 53.48
CA GLY A 260 -11.88 -1.88 54.81
C GLY A 260 -11.12 -2.54 55.96
N ASP A 261 -10.84 -3.84 55.97
CA ASP A 261 -10.08 -4.48 57.06
C ASP A 261 -8.55 -4.44 56.85
N SER A 262 -8.10 -3.96 55.70
CA SER A 262 -6.71 -3.51 55.55
C SER A 262 -6.63 -1.98 55.66
N GLN A 263 -6.41 -1.48 56.88
CA GLN A 263 -5.74 -0.19 57.11
C GLN A 263 -4.26 -0.23 56.66
N THR A 264 -3.97 -0.88 55.53
CA THR A 264 -2.66 -0.76 54.91
C THR A 264 -2.55 0.66 54.35
N LYS A 265 -1.44 1.32 54.67
CA LYS A 265 -1.10 2.68 54.25
C LYS A 265 -0.83 2.75 52.74
N GLN A 266 -1.84 2.46 51.92
CA GLN A 266 -1.75 2.67 50.48
C GLN A 266 -1.63 4.18 50.26
N GLN A 267 -0.41 4.60 49.94
CA GLN A 267 -0.10 5.98 49.59
C GLN A 267 -1.07 6.43 48.49
N PRO A 268 -1.52 7.69 48.49
CA PRO A 268 -2.39 8.17 47.43
C PRO A 268 -1.72 7.95 46.09
N LEU A 269 -2.34 7.11 45.24
CA LEU A 269 -1.90 6.90 43.87
C LEU A 269 -1.70 8.27 43.21
N SER A 270 -0.57 8.43 42.51
CA SER A 270 -0.28 9.68 41.80
C SER A 270 -1.48 10.08 40.94
N ALA A 271 -1.73 11.38 40.77
CA ALA A 271 -2.92 11.85 40.05
C ALA A 271 -3.05 11.19 38.65
N THR A 272 -1.91 10.97 37.98
CA THR A 272 -1.80 10.22 36.72
C THR A 272 -2.24 8.76 36.87
N GLY A 273 -1.77 8.05 37.92
CA GLY A 273 -2.15 6.67 38.20
C GLY A 273 -3.65 6.52 38.50
N THR A 274 -4.24 7.43 39.26
CA THR A 274 -5.68 7.45 39.54
C THR A 274 -6.52 7.67 38.27
N LEU A 275 -6.13 8.63 37.41
CA LEU A 275 -6.79 8.87 36.13
C LEU A 275 -6.71 7.66 35.17
N LEU A 276 -5.56 6.98 35.15
CA LEU A 276 -5.33 5.79 34.32
C LEU A 276 -6.14 4.59 34.84
N TRP A 277 -6.15 4.37 36.16
CA TRP A 277 -6.94 3.33 36.82
C TRP A 277 -8.45 3.53 36.56
N GLN A 278 -8.92 4.77 36.67
CA GLN A 278 -10.30 5.16 36.39
C GLN A 278 -10.67 4.84 34.94
N PHE A 279 -9.85 5.27 33.98
CA PHE A 279 -10.10 5.04 32.55
C PHE A 279 -10.11 3.55 32.18
N ARG A 280 -9.12 2.79 32.67
CA ARG A 280 -9.04 1.35 32.48
C ARG A 280 -10.30 0.66 32.97
N ASN A 281 -10.73 0.94 34.20
CA ASN A 281 -11.88 0.24 34.79
C ASN A 281 -13.23 0.63 34.18
N GLN A 282 -13.38 1.87 33.72
CA GLN A 282 -14.58 2.31 32.99
C GLN A 282 -14.75 1.55 31.66
N ASN A 283 -13.65 1.31 30.93
CA ASN A 283 -13.69 0.74 29.58
C ASN A 283 -13.26 -0.74 29.50
N ARG A 284 -12.91 -1.39 30.63
CA ARG A 284 -12.30 -2.74 30.68
C ARG A 284 -13.04 -3.81 29.88
N LEU A 285 -14.37 -3.78 29.90
CA LEU A 285 -15.19 -4.77 29.18
C LEU A 285 -15.15 -4.54 27.67
N ILE A 286 -15.14 -3.29 27.22
CA ILE A 286 -15.08 -2.95 25.79
C ILE A 286 -13.67 -3.24 25.25
N PHE A 287 -12.61 -2.92 26.00
CA PHE A 287 -11.25 -3.34 25.66
C PHE A 287 -11.14 -4.86 25.55
N PHE A 288 -11.64 -5.61 26.53
CA PHE A 288 -11.61 -7.07 26.48
C PHE A 288 -12.40 -7.63 25.29
N SER A 289 -13.60 -7.12 24.99
CA SER A 289 -14.38 -7.58 23.84
C SER A 289 -13.71 -7.26 22.50
N LEU A 290 -13.05 -6.10 22.37
CA LEU A 290 -12.30 -5.74 21.16
C LEU A 290 -11.04 -6.59 21.00
N VAL A 291 -10.26 -6.81 22.06
CA VAL A 291 -9.08 -7.70 22.02
C VAL A 291 -9.49 -9.14 21.68
N ALA A 292 -10.59 -9.65 22.24
CA ALA A 292 -11.12 -10.97 21.89
C ALA A 292 -11.58 -11.04 20.43
N ALA A 293 -12.29 -10.02 19.93
CA ALA A 293 -12.72 -9.95 18.53
C ALA A 293 -11.53 -9.92 17.55
N VAL A 294 -10.49 -9.14 17.87
CA VAL A 294 -9.21 -9.13 17.14
C VAL A 294 -8.57 -10.51 17.16
N ALA A 295 -8.40 -11.13 18.33
CA ALA A 295 -7.73 -12.43 18.44
C ALA A 295 -8.40 -13.54 17.61
N VAL A 296 -9.73 -13.50 17.48
CA VAL A 296 -10.50 -14.45 16.65
C VAL A 296 -10.44 -14.09 15.17
N CYS A 297 -10.54 -12.81 14.80
CA CYS A 297 -10.60 -12.40 13.38
C CYS A 297 -9.22 -12.28 12.71
N ALA A 298 -8.16 -12.03 13.48
CA ALA A 298 -6.83 -11.75 12.95
C ALA A 298 -6.26 -12.89 12.08
N PRO A 299 -6.28 -14.18 12.47
CA PRO A 299 -5.70 -15.24 11.64
C PRO A 299 -6.37 -15.36 10.27
N ILE A 300 -7.69 -15.18 10.22
CA ILE A 300 -8.47 -15.20 8.97
C ILE A 300 -8.15 -13.96 8.13
N ALA A 301 -8.22 -12.76 8.72
CA ALA A 301 -7.94 -11.51 8.02
C ALA A 301 -6.51 -11.45 7.47
N ILE A 302 -5.52 -11.91 8.23
CA ILE A 302 -4.10 -11.90 7.88
C ILE A 302 -3.84 -12.84 6.70
N ARG A 303 -4.33 -14.09 6.76
CA ARG A 303 -4.23 -15.04 5.64
C ARG A 303 -4.77 -14.41 4.36
N GLU A 304 -5.94 -13.81 4.44
CA GLU A 304 -6.65 -13.30 3.27
C GLU A 304 -5.97 -12.07 2.68
N ILE A 305 -5.47 -11.15 3.52
CA ILE A 305 -4.68 -9.99 3.09
C ILE A 305 -3.37 -10.41 2.38
N LEU A 306 -2.75 -11.51 2.80
CA LEU A 306 -1.48 -11.98 2.25
C LEU A 306 -1.63 -12.83 0.97
N HIS A 307 -2.81 -13.40 0.74
CA HIS A 307 -3.12 -14.23 -0.43
C HIS A 307 -3.97 -13.52 -1.50
N ILE A 308 -4.22 -12.20 -1.40
CA ILE A 308 -5.00 -11.41 -2.39
C ILE A 308 -4.49 -11.63 -3.84
N SER A 309 -3.19 -11.85 -4.03
CA SER A 309 -2.58 -12.07 -5.35
C SER A 309 -2.99 -13.35 -6.07
N GLU A 310 -3.55 -14.34 -5.37
CA GLU A 310 -3.79 -15.69 -5.92
C GLU A 310 -5.20 -15.87 -6.52
N GLY A 311 -5.99 -14.79 -6.62
CA GLY A 311 -7.30 -14.82 -7.29
C GLY A 311 -8.34 -15.71 -6.58
N THR A 312 -8.15 -15.97 -5.28
CA THR A 312 -9.10 -16.75 -4.48
C THR A 312 -10.46 -16.07 -4.43
N ASN A 313 -11.53 -16.87 -4.51
CA ASN A 313 -12.90 -16.37 -4.40
C ASN A 313 -13.07 -15.64 -3.06
N PHE A 314 -13.35 -14.34 -3.10
CA PHE A 314 -13.36 -13.48 -1.92
C PHE A 314 -14.60 -13.78 -1.05
N VAL A 315 -14.44 -14.71 -0.09
CA VAL A 315 -15.51 -15.16 0.79
C VAL A 315 -15.97 -14.04 1.71
N LEU A 316 -17.29 -13.87 1.90
CA LEU A 316 -17.81 -12.78 2.72
C LEU A 316 -17.43 -12.90 4.22
N LEU A 317 -17.29 -14.12 4.76
CA LEU A 317 -16.77 -14.33 6.11
C LEU A 317 -15.38 -13.69 6.26
N ASN A 318 -14.52 -13.87 5.27
CA ASN A 318 -13.18 -13.27 5.20
C ASN A 318 -13.29 -11.75 5.15
N SER A 319 -14.17 -11.19 4.30
CA SER A 319 -14.46 -9.76 4.26
C SER A 319 -14.91 -9.20 5.62
N ILE A 320 -15.77 -9.92 6.37
CA ILE A 320 -16.22 -9.48 7.70
C ILE A 320 -15.07 -9.54 8.71
N CYS A 321 -14.25 -10.59 8.69
CA CYS A 321 -13.07 -10.68 9.54
C CYS A 321 -12.06 -9.56 9.24
N VAL A 322 -11.79 -9.25 7.97
CA VAL A 322 -10.97 -8.11 7.54
C VAL A 322 -11.56 -6.79 8.01
N VAL A 323 -12.87 -6.56 7.84
CA VAL A 323 -13.53 -5.33 8.32
C VAL A 323 -13.45 -5.19 9.84
N ILE A 324 -13.66 -6.25 10.62
CA ILE A 324 -13.50 -6.23 12.09
C ILE A 324 -12.04 -5.96 12.45
N PHE A 325 -11.09 -6.61 11.79
CA PHE A 325 -9.66 -6.45 12.04
C PHE A 325 -9.20 -5.00 11.79
N VAL A 326 -9.52 -4.43 10.63
CA VAL A 326 -9.19 -3.05 10.24
C VAL A 326 -9.95 -2.00 11.06
N SER A 327 -11.19 -2.27 11.47
CA SER A 327 -11.97 -1.35 12.31
C SER A 327 -11.53 -1.35 13.78
N SER A 328 -10.81 -2.37 14.23
CA SER A 328 -10.45 -2.54 15.65
C SER A 328 -9.49 -1.45 16.17
N PRO A 329 -8.39 -1.06 15.47
CA PRO A 329 -7.60 0.13 15.81
C PRO A 329 -8.43 1.41 15.92
N CYS A 330 -9.43 1.56 15.05
CA CYS A 330 -10.34 2.71 15.03
C CYS A 330 -11.25 2.75 16.26
N TRP A 331 -11.72 1.59 16.73
CA TRP A 331 -12.54 1.50 17.95
C TRP A 331 -11.71 1.57 19.25
N PHE A 332 -10.46 1.11 19.27
CA PHE A 332 -9.54 1.44 20.36
C PHE A 332 -9.32 2.95 20.44
N ALA A 333 -9.05 3.61 19.31
CA ALA A 333 -8.91 5.06 19.23
C ALA A 333 -10.17 5.81 19.71
N LEU A 334 -11.37 5.38 19.32
CA LEU A 334 -12.64 5.94 19.78
C LEU A 334 -12.75 5.98 21.32
N LEU A 335 -12.26 4.93 22.00
CA LEU A 335 -12.36 4.81 23.46
C LEU A 335 -11.53 5.87 24.22
N THR A 336 -10.52 6.48 23.61
CA THR A 336 -9.67 7.52 24.22
C THR A 336 -10.50 8.64 24.88
N PHE A 337 -11.40 9.26 24.11
CA PHE A 337 -12.20 10.39 24.56
C PHE A 337 -13.65 10.03 24.86
N HIS A 338 -14.20 8.98 24.24
CA HIS A 338 -15.62 8.67 24.32
C HIS A 338 -16.13 8.46 25.77
N GLY A 339 -15.42 7.69 26.59
CA GLY A 339 -15.87 7.30 27.93
C GLY A 339 -16.07 8.46 28.92
N ASP A 340 -15.44 9.62 28.67
CA ASP A 340 -15.64 10.83 29.47
C ASP A 340 -16.76 11.76 28.94
N GLN A 341 -17.19 11.60 27.68
CA GLN A 341 -18.24 12.46 27.07
C GLN A 341 -19.64 12.13 27.57
N VAL A 342 -19.94 10.84 27.76
CA VAL A 342 -21.29 10.32 28.07
C VAL A 342 -21.94 11.02 29.27
N ASP A 343 -21.16 11.19 30.34
CA ASP A 343 -21.62 11.66 31.64
C ASP A 343 -21.09 13.07 31.98
N LYS A 344 -20.57 13.83 31.01
CA LYS A 344 -19.84 15.11 31.24
C LYS A 344 -18.69 14.99 32.25
N ARG A 345 -18.13 13.78 32.46
CA ARG A 345 -17.03 13.51 33.41
C ARG A 345 -15.81 14.37 33.11
N ILE A 346 -15.63 14.74 31.84
CA ILE A 346 -14.55 15.64 31.43
C ILE A 346 -14.71 17.07 31.97
N GLU A 347 -15.94 17.60 32.00
CA GLU A 347 -16.23 18.93 32.56
C GLU A 347 -15.90 18.93 34.07
N PHE A 348 -16.25 17.85 34.79
CA PHE A 348 -15.85 17.66 36.18
C PHE A 348 -14.32 17.61 36.40
N LEU A 349 -13.55 16.99 35.50
CA LEU A 349 -12.08 17.02 35.59
C LEU A 349 -11.51 18.42 35.34
N ALA A 350 -12.15 19.23 34.49
CA ALA A 350 -11.80 20.62 34.25
C ALA A 350 -12.09 21.51 35.47
N GLU A 351 -13.28 21.37 36.08
CA GLU A 351 -13.68 22.05 37.31
C GLU A 351 -12.73 21.77 38.49
N ARG A 352 -12.13 20.58 38.52
CA ARG A 352 -11.13 20.17 39.53
C ARG A 352 -9.69 20.59 39.19
N GLY A 353 -9.48 21.39 38.14
CA GLY A 353 -8.17 21.94 37.78
C GLY A 353 -7.17 20.89 37.28
N VAL A 354 -7.63 19.73 36.79
CA VAL A 354 -6.73 18.72 36.21
C VAL A 354 -6.17 19.24 34.89
N SER A 355 -4.84 19.27 34.74
CA SER A 355 -4.22 19.87 33.56
C SER A 355 -4.54 19.10 32.26
N PRO A 356 -4.96 19.77 31.17
CA PRO A 356 -5.36 19.09 29.93
C PRO A 356 -4.31 18.13 29.34
N PRO A 357 -3.00 18.45 29.31
CA PRO A 357 -1.99 17.50 28.83
C PRO A 357 -1.90 16.22 29.65
N ARG A 358 -2.16 16.30 30.98
CA ARG A 358 -2.17 15.12 31.86
C ARG A 358 -3.38 14.24 31.56
N VAL A 359 -4.56 14.82 31.37
CA VAL A 359 -5.74 14.06 30.96
C VAL A 359 -5.48 13.39 29.61
N TRP A 360 -5.01 14.14 28.60
CA TRP A 360 -4.73 13.63 27.26
C TRP A 360 -3.83 12.38 27.31
N TRP A 361 -2.64 12.47 27.91
CA TRP A 361 -1.73 11.33 28.03
C TRP A 361 -2.33 10.12 28.76
N THR A 362 -3.08 10.32 29.85
CA THR A 362 -3.71 9.20 30.57
C THR A 362 -4.81 8.50 29.76
N ARG A 363 -5.38 9.17 28.75
CA ARG A 363 -6.41 8.63 27.85
C ARG A 363 -5.81 7.97 26.61
N GLN A 364 -4.64 8.42 26.15
CA GLN A 364 -3.93 7.76 25.04
C GLN A 364 -3.30 6.43 25.45
N LEU A 365 -2.79 6.29 26.68
CA LEU A 365 -1.89 5.18 27.05
C LEU A 365 -2.49 3.78 26.81
N VAL A 366 -3.68 3.49 27.34
CA VAL A 366 -4.27 2.14 27.21
C VAL A 366 -4.66 1.80 25.77
N PRO A 367 -5.35 2.68 25.01
CA PRO A 367 -5.66 2.41 23.60
C PRO A 367 -4.42 2.30 22.72
N ALA A 368 -3.41 3.15 22.92
CA ALA A 368 -2.16 3.10 22.17
C ALA A 368 -1.41 1.78 22.39
N LEU A 369 -1.39 1.26 23.63
CA LEU A 369 -0.82 -0.05 23.93
C LEU A 369 -1.60 -1.20 23.26
N CYS A 370 -2.94 -1.11 23.20
CA CYS A 370 -3.75 -2.09 22.46
C CYS A 370 -3.46 -2.06 20.95
N VAL A 371 -3.33 -0.87 20.35
CA VAL A 371 -2.98 -0.73 18.92
C VAL A 371 -1.53 -1.12 18.63
N LEU A 372 -0.59 -0.85 19.55
CA LEU A 372 0.79 -1.32 19.43
C LEU A 372 0.84 -2.86 19.45
N GLY A 373 0.12 -3.50 20.36
CA GLY A 373 -0.01 -4.96 20.39
C GLY A 373 -0.63 -5.53 19.10
N PHE A 374 -1.68 -4.89 18.58
CA PHE A 374 -2.27 -5.22 17.27
C PHE A 374 -1.24 -5.11 16.13
N THR A 375 -0.49 -4.00 16.09
CA THR A 375 0.53 -3.75 15.06
C THR A 375 1.64 -4.80 15.14
N ILE A 376 2.10 -5.17 16.33
CA ILE A 376 3.08 -6.24 16.53
C ILE A 376 2.56 -7.57 15.97
N VAL A 377 1.28 -7.92 16.15
CA VAL A 377 0.69 -9.13 15.56
C VAL A 377 0.70 -9.08 14.03
N CYS A 378 0.41 -7.92 13.43
CA CYS A 378 0.52 -7.72 11.98
C CYS A 378 1.96 -7.94 11.49
N LEU A 379 2.94 -7.27 12.13
CA LEU A 379 4.37 -7.35 11.77
C LEU A 379 4.96 -8.75 11.94
N VAL A 380 4.60 -9.45 13.02
CA VAL A 380 5.04 -10.84 13.24
C VAL A 380 4.49 -11.73 12.13
N SER A 381 3.22 -11.57 11.75
CA SER A 381 2.63 -12.36 10.66
C SER A 381 3.26 -12.05 9.31
N GLU A 382 3.45 -10.77 9.00
CA GLU A 382 4.17 -10.30 7.80
C GLU A 382 5.57 -10.92 7.70
N SER A 383 6.30 -11.04 8.82
CA SER A 383 7.60 -11.73 8.85
C SER A 383 7.53 -13.25 8.66
N ILE A 384 6.45 -13.90 9.09
CA ILE A 384 6.22 -15.35 8.93
C ILE A 384 5.86 -15.68 7.48
N PHE A 385 5.09 -14.81 6.80
CA PHE A 385 4.61 -15.03 5.44
C PHE A 385 5.46 -14.32 4.36
N GLY A 386 6.43 -13.50 4.76
CA GLY A 386 7.64 -13.19 3.99
C GLY A 386 7.52 -12.23 2.81
N LYS A 387 6.56 -11.28 2.82
CA LYS A 387 6.23 -10.45 1.63
C LYS A 387 5.98 -8.95 1.84
N GLY A 388 6.12 -8.41 3.05
CA GLY A 388 5.61 -7.06 3.35
C GLY A 388 6.61 -6.07 3.97
N GLU A 389 6.33 -4.78 3.75
CA GLU A 389 7.04 -3.66 4.35
C GLU A 389 6.40 -3.22 5.65
N SER A 390 6.98 -3.69 6.76
CA SER A 390 6.64 -3.32 8.13
C SER A 390 6.35 -1.84 8.39
N LEU A 391 7.02 -0.93 7.67
CA LEU A 391 6.80 0.51 7.79
C LEU A 391 5.38 0.93 7.34
N HIS A 392 4.85 0.35 6.26
CA HIS A 392 3.50 0.69 5.78
C HIS A 392 2.41 0.17 6.72
N VAL A 393 2.58 -1.04 7.27
CA VAL A 393 1.68 -1.59 8.30
C VAL A 393 1.65 -0.69 9.54
N LEU A 394 2.81 -0.23 10.01
CA LEU A 394 2.93 0.68 11.14
C LEU A 394 2.27 2.04 10.85
N ILE A 395 2.52 2.63 9.68
CA ILE A 395 1.92 3.91 9.28
C ILE A 395 0.40 3.78 9.15
N ALA A 396 -0.10 2.74 8.49
CA ALA A 396 -1.54 2.49 8.35
C ALA A 396 -2.21 2.35 9.74
N CYS A 397 -1.68 1.53 10.64
CA CYS A 397 -2.20 1.40 12.01
C CYS A 397 -2.17 2.74 12.76
N GLY A 398 -1.12 3.54 12.57
CA GLY A 398 -1.00 4.88 13.12
C GLY A 398 -2.06 5.85 12.59
N ILE A 399 -2.35 5.85 11.29
CA ILE A 399 -3.39 6.67 10.66
C ILE A 399 -4.78 6.25 11.16
N LEU A 400 -5.06 4.92 11.16
CA LEU A 400 -6.30 4.34 11.68
C LEU A 400 -6.58 4.78 13.12
N TYR A 401 -5.54 4.79 13.95
CA TYR A 401 -5.65 5.27 15.33
C TYR A 401 -5.83 6.79 15.41
N ALA A 402 -5.02 7.55 14.67
CA ALA A 402 -4.92 8.99 14.80
C ALA A 402 -6.16 9.74 14.30
N VAL A 403 -6.66 9.38 13.13
CA VAL A 403 -7.86 9.99 12.53
C VAL A 403 -9.11 9.62 13.34
N SER A 404 -9.23 8.36 13.77
CA SER A 404 -10.35 7.89 14.57
C SER A 404 -10.48 8.59 15.93
N GLN A 405 -9.36 8.80 16.65
CA GLN A 405 -9.43 9.52 17.93
C GLN A 405 -9.76 11.00 17.73
N TRP A 406 -9.26 11.62 16.66
CA TRP A 406 -9.55 13.02 16.34
C TRP A 406 -11.04 13.21 16.07
N LEU A 407 -11.62 12.31 15.27
CA LEU A 407 -13.06 12.26 15.01
C LEU A 407 -13.88 12.06 16.29
N SER A 408 -13.40 11.25 17.24
CA SER A 408 -14.08 11.05 18.53
C SER A 408 -14.10 12.29 19.43
N GLN A 409 -13.12 13.19 19.31
CA GLN A 409 -13.14 14.47 20.02
C GLN A 409 -14.14 15.44 19.36
N LEU A 410 -14.17 15.46 18.02
CA LEU A 410 -15.05 16.29 17.20
C LEU A 410 -16.53 15.97 17.38
N ILE A 411 -16.92 14.70 17.24
CA ILE A 411 -18.33 14.30 17.15
C ILE A 411 -18.80 13.69 18.48
N ARG A 412 -19.90 14.21 19.05
CA ARG A 412 -20.47 13.73 20.33
C ARG A 412 -21.21 12.38 20.22
N PRO A 413 -22.08 12.12 19.23
CA PRO A 413 -22.87 10.90 19.20
C PRO A 413 -22.00 9.67 18.89
N VAL A 414 -21.74 8.88 19.92
CA VAL A 414 -20.89 7.67 19.95
C VAL A 414 -21.04 6.78 18.72
N VAL A 415 -22.28 6.41 18.40
CA VAL A 415 -22.61 5.47 17.33
C VAL A 415 -22.22 6.05 15.97
N ILE A 416 -22.40 7.36 15.78
CA ILE A 416 -22.03 8.04 14.55
C ILE A 416 -20.51 8.00 14.38
N VAL A 417 -19.74 8.25 15.46
CA VAL A 417 -18.27 8.13 15.40
C VAL A 417 -17.84 6.70 15.17
N ALA A 418 -18.43 5.71 15.85
CA ALA A 418 -18.03 4.32 15.74
C ALA A 418 -18.24 3.74 14.32
N LEU A 419 -19.21 4.28 13.57
CA LEU A 419 -19.44 3.95 12.15
C LEU A 419 -18.56 4.79 11.21
N LEU A 420 -18.37 6.08 11.49
CA LEU A 420 -17.65 7.00 10.62
C LEU A 420 -16.11 6.89 10.75
N ALA A 421 -15.60 6.54 11.93
CA ALA A 421 -14.16 6.51 12.23
C ALA A 421 -13.36 5.49 11.38
N PRO A 422 -13.80 4.23 11.21
CA PRO A 422 -13.12 3.30 10.30
C PRO A 422 -13.08 3.83 8.86
N ILE A 423 -14.17 4.44 8.40
CA ILE A 423 -14.30 4.84 6.99
C ILE A 423 -13.52 6.14 6.72
N ALA A 424 -13.60 7.14 7.61
CA ALA A 424 -12.77 8.34 7.56
C ALA A 424 -11.27 8.00 7.65
N SER A 425 -10.90 7.00 8.43
CA SER A 425 -9.52 6.56 8.54
C SER A 425 -9.06 5.74 7.33
N LEU A 426 -9.94 4.92 6.73
CA LEU A 426 -9.67 4.29 5.43
C LEU A 426 -9.45 5.35 4.35
N PHE A 427 -10.28 6.40 4.29
CA PHE A 427 -10.04 7.53 3.39
C PHE A 427 -8.68 8.19 3.62
N ALA A 428 -8.27 8.38 4.88
CA ALA A 428 -6.95 8.91 5.19
C ALA A 428 -5.83 7.94 4.76
N CYS A 429 -5.96 6.63 5.00
CA CYS A 429 -5.00 5.64 4.51
C CYS A 429 -4.90 5.66 2.97
N MET A 430 -6.04 5.65 2.27
CA MET A 430 -6.07 5.69 0.79
C MET A 430 -5.48 7.00 0.24
N TYR A 431 -5.76 8.14 0.87
CA TYR A 431 -5.12 9.42 0.54
C TYR A 431 -3.61 9.42 0.83
N GLY A 432 -3.19 8.81 1.95
CA GLY A 432 -1.78 8.61 2.28
C GLY A 432 -1.05 7.73 1.26
N SER A 433 -1.64 6.60 0.89
CA SER A 433 -1.14 5.71 -0.17
C SER A 433 -1.10 6.40 -1.54
N ALA A 434 -2.15 7.13 -1.92
CA ALA A 434 -2.17 7.88 -3.17
C ALA A 434 -1.10 8.97 -3.21
N THR A 435 -0.98 9.79 -2.17
CA THR A 435 0.10 10.79 -2.11
C THR A 435 1.50 10.17 -2.06
N HIS A 436 1.66 8.99 -1.48
CA HIS A 436 2.91 8.24 -1.51
C HIS A 436 3.25 7.73 -2.92
N ALA A 437 2.30 7.10 -3.62
CA ALA A 437 2.50 6.42 -4.91
C ALA A 437 2.30 7.30 -6.17
N GLU A 438 1.62 8.44 -6.05
CA GLU A 438 1.30 9.34 -7.18
C GLU A 438 2.02 10.69 -7.09
N MET A 439 2.55 11.04 -5.93
CA MET A 439 3.26 12.30 -5.68
C MET A 439 4.67 12.08 -5.10
N ALA A 440 5.18 10.84 -5.15
CA ALA A 440 6.43 10.41 -4.51
C ALA A 440 6.60 10.89 -3.05
N THR A 441 5.50 11.09 -2.31
CA THR A 441 5.56 11.71 -0.98
C THR A 441 6.23 10.74 0.00
N SER A 442 7.32 11.16 0.65
CA SER A 442 8.02 10.28 1.59
C SER A 442 7.09 9.77 2.70
N ALA A 443 7.24 8.50 3.08
CA ALA A 443 6.43 7.86 4.13
C ALA A 443 6.47 8.63 5.47
N LYS A 444 7.58 9.34 5.76
CA LYS A 444 7.73 10.24 6.91
C LYS A 444 6.75 11.41 6.86
N THR A 445 6.53 11.99 5.69
CA THR A 445 5.61 13.11 5.47
C THR A 445 4.16 12.66 5.61
N VAL A 446 3.81 11.49 5.05
CA VAL A 446 2.49 10.86 5.24
C VAL A 446 2.21 10.60 6.73
N ALA A 447 3.22 10.11 7.47
CA ALA A 447 3.12 9.95 8.92
C ALA A 447 2.94 11.28 9.66
N ILE A 448 3.66 12.35 9.28
CA ILE A 448 3.46 13.67 9.92
C ILE A 448 2.06 14.22 9.62
N SER A 449 1.63 14.19 8.36
CA SER A 449 0.35 14.77 7.93
C SER A 449 -0.86 14.04 8.48
N LEU A 450 -0.83 12.70 8.53
CA LEU A 450 -1.99 11.87 8.88
C LEU A 450 -1.92 11.21 10.27
N ILE A 451 -0.79 11.28 10.96
CA ILE A 451 -0.64 10.80 12.35
C ILE A 451 -0.33 11.98 13.28
N ALA A 452 0.77 12.70 13.03
CA ALA A 452 1.23 13.73 13.97
C ALA A 452 0.30 14.96 14.03
N ILE A 453 -0.27 15.41 12.90
CA ILE A 453 -1.22 16.53 12.90
C ILE A 453 -2.53 16.18 13.63
N PRO A 454 -3.19 15.02 13.41
CA PRO A 454 -4.33 14.61 14.23
C PRO A 454 -4.02 14.42 15.72
N MET A 455 -2.83 13.89 16.08
CA MET A 455 -2.37 13.88 17.49
C MET A 455 -2.31 15.30 18.06
N LEU A 456 -1.63 16.21 17.36
CA LEU A 456 -1.48 17.60 17.77
C LEU A 456 -2.83 18.31 17.88
N ALA A 457 -3.76 18.06 16.95
CA ALA A 457 -5.11 18.60 16.96
C ALA A 457 -5.86 18.22 18.24
N THR A 458 -5.87 16.93 18.61
CA THR A 458 -6.55 16.48 19.84
C THR A 458 -5.90 17.03 21.11
N TRP A 459 -4.57 17.19 21.12
CA TRP A 459 -3.83 17.75 22.24
C TRP A 459 -4.10 19.25 22.44
N LEU A 460 -3.99 20.07 21.38
CA LEU A 460 -4.29 21.51 21.40
C LEU A 460 -5.76 21.78 21.77
N MET A 461 -6.68 20.96 21.25
CA MET A 461 -8.12 21.11 21.49
C MET A 461 -8.60 20.48 22.80
N MET A 462 -7.72 19.81 23.54
CA MET A 462 -8.07 19.15 24.80
C MET A 462 -8.70 20.12 25.80
N ARG A 463 -8.15 21.34 25.96
CA ARG A 463 -8.71 22.34 26.90
C ARG A 463 -10.14 22.77 26.50
N HIS A 464 -10.35 23.11 25.23
CA HIS A 464 -11.68 23.52 24.74
C HIS A 464 -12.70 22.39 24.82
N TRP A 465 -12.26 21.14 24.59
CA TRP A 465 -13.08 19.95 24.73
C TRP A 465 -13.42 19.66 26.19
N MET A 466 -12.45 19.79 27.12
CA MET A 466 -12.65 19.69 28.56
C MET A 466 -13.64 20.73 29.11
N ASP A 467 -13.49 21.98 28.70
CA ASP A 467 -14.38 23.09 29.09
C ASP A 467 -15.78 23.01 28.42
N GLY A 468 -16.02 22.03 27.53
CA GLY A 468 -17.25 21.91 26.74
C GLY A 468 -17.46 23.00 25.66
N ARG A 469 -16.49 23.90 25.48
CA ARG A 469 -16.58 25.13 24.67
C ARG A 469 -16.34 24.86 23.18
N ARG A 470 -17.42 24.59 22.44
CA ARG A 470 -17.41 24.33 20.99
C ARG A 470 -17.77 25.58 20.15
N GLY A 471 -17.10 26.70 20.43
CA GLY A 471 -17.28 27.96 19.70
C GLY A 471 -16.67 27.94 18.29
N TRP A 472 -16.82 29.04 17.54
CA TRP A 472 -16.29 29.14 16.18
C TRP A 472 -14.76 28.94 16.10
N SER A 473 -14.01 29.42 17.09
CA SER A 473 -12.56 29.20 17.19
C SER A 473 -12.14 27.73 17.26
N TYR A 474 -12.92 26.89 17.94
CA TYR A 474 -12.69 25.44 18.01
C TYR A 474 -12.82 24.82 16.61
N TRP A 475 -13.89 25.15 15.87
CA TRP A 475 -14.12 24.64 14.53
C TRP A 475 -13.11 25.17 13.51
N MET A 476 -12.73 26.45 13.60
CA MET A 476 -11.71 27.04 12.72
C MET A 476 -10.32 26.44 12.94
N MET A 477 -9.92 26.09 14.17
CA MET A 477 -8.64 25.41 14.39
C MET A 477 -8.65 24.00 13.80
N HIS A 478 -9.73 23.23 13.97
CA HIS A 478 -9.85 21.92 13.33
C HIS A 478 -9.83 22.02 11.81
N ALA A 479 -10.57 22.97 11.22
CA ALA A 479 -10.56 23.20 9.77
C ALA A 479 -9.16 23.57 9.26
N GLY A 480 -8.44 24.47 9.96
CA GLY A 480 -7.06 24.83 9.62
C GLY A 480 -6.11 23.63 9.68
N LEU A 481 -6.22 22.77 10.69
CA LEU A 481 -5.37 21.58 10.82
C LEU A 481 -5.70 20.51 9.75
N ILE A 482 -6.97 20.38 9.32
CA ILE A 482 -7.35 19.54 8.17
C ILE A 482 -6.70 20.09 6.89
N VAL A 483 -6.74 21.40 6.66
CA VAL A 483 -6.11 22.03 5.48
C VAL A 483 -4.60 21.80 5.50
N VAL A 484 -3.92 21.94 6.64
CA VAL A 484 -2.47 21.65 6.72
C VAL A 484 -2.17 20.17 6.47
N ALA A 485 -2.96 19.25 7.02
CA ALA A 485 -2.79 17.81 6.80
C ALA A 485 -2.92 17.43 5.31
N VAL A 486 -3.91 17.99 4.60
CA VAL A 486 -4.13 17.73 3.16
C VAL A 486 -3.18 18.52 2.26
N ALA A 487 -2.69 19.68 2.69
CA ALA A 487 -1.73 20.46 1.91
C ALA A 487 -0.29 19.96 2.04
N MET A 488 0.06 19.25 3.12
CA MET A 488 1.45 18.91 3.42
C MET A 488 2.11 17.94 2.41
N PRO A 489 1.46 16.86 1.92
CA PRO A 489 2.00 16.05 0.83
C PRO A 489 2.16 16.86 -0.46
N ALA A 490 1.13 17.61 -0.84
CA ALA A 490 1.16 18.49 -2.01
C ALA A 490 2.26 19.57 -1.92
N PHE A 491 2.59 20.06 -0.72
CA PHE A 491 3.71 20.98 -0.52
C PHE A 491 5.07 20.33 -0.79
N GLN A 492 5.25 19.04 -0.50
CA GLN A 492 6.49 18.34 -0.88
C GLN A 492 6.58 18.16 -2.39
N TYR A 493 5.50 17.72 -3.04
CA TYR A 493 5.42 17.65 -4.49
C TYR A 493 5.72 19.01 -5.14
N LEU A 494 5.09 20.09 -4.66
CA LEU A 494 5.34 21.45 -5.13
C LEU A 494 6.76 21.93 -4.82
N ARG A 495 7.38 21.49 -3.73
CA ARG A 495 8.80 21.76 -3.42
C ARG A 495 9.70 21.05 -4.43
N VAL A 496 9.55 19.73 -4.61
CA VAL A 496 10.34 18.97 -5.59
C VAL A 496 10.14 19.57 -6.98
N TYR A 497 8.90 19.82 -7.40
CA TYR A 497 8.60 20.47 -8.67
C TYR A 497 9.25 21.86 -8.80
N ALA A 498 9.13 22.74 -7.80
CA ALA A 498 9.64 24.13 -7.88
C ALA A 498 11.16 24.27 -7.73
N PHE A 499 11.82 23.33 -7.04
CA PHE A 499 13.26 23.40 -6.74
C PHE A 499 14.11 22.36 -7.50
N SER A 500 13.53 21.34 -8.14
CA SER A 500 14.25 20.50 -9.10
C SER A 500 14.76 21.36 -10.25
N GLY A 501 16.09 21.42 -10.40
CA GLY A 501 16.78 22.33 -11.30
C GLY A 501 16.74 21.87 -12.76
N GLY A 502 15.55 21.64 -13.30
CA GLY A 502 15.32 21.26 -14.69
C GLY A 502 15.69 22.36 -15.68
N PHE A 503 15.60 22.07 -16.97
CA PHE A 503 16.10 22.99 -18.00
C PHE A 503 15.19 24.22 -18.17
N SER A 504 15.80 25.39 -18.33
CA SER A 504 15.08 26.57 -18.84
C SER A 504 14.62 26.34 -20.29
N SER A 505 13.55 27.01 -20.73
CA SER A 505 13.03 26.88 -22.10
C SER A 505 14.10 27.16 -23.18
N TRP A 506 15.06 28.04 -22.89
CA TRP A 506 16.19 28.31 -23.78
C TRP A 506 17.18 27.14 -23.83
N GLN A 507 17.55 26.55 -22.68
CA GLN A 507 18.40 25.35 -22.66
C GLN A 507 17.72 24.17 -23.35
N LYS A 508 16.39 24.00 -23.21
CA LYS A 508 15.64 22.99 -23.99
C LYS A 508 15.74 23.25 -25.48
N ALA A 509 15.56 24.49 -25.92
CA ALA A 509 15.72 24.85 -27.34
C ALA A 509 17.15 24.59 -27.85
N GLN A 510 18.17 24.90 -27.06
CA GLN A 510 19.57 24.62 -27.40
C GLN A 510 19.85 23.11 -27.50
N LEU A 511 19.41 22.31 -26.52
CA LEU A 511 19.54 20.86 -26.55
C LEU A 511 18.78 20.24 -27.73
N LEU A 512 17.58 20.73 -28.03
CA LEU A 512 16.80 20.28 -29.19
C LEU A 512 17.48 20.63 -30.52
N PHE A 513 18.14 21.79 -30.61
CA PHE A 513 18.93 22.19 -31.78
C PHE A 513 20.14 21.27 -31.95
N GLU A 514 20.97 21.14 -30.92
CA GLU A 514 22.17 20.28 -30.90
C GLU A 514 21.83 18.80 -31.14
N ALA A 515 20.72 18.31 -30.58
CA ALA A 515 20.22 16.95 -30.84
C ALA A 515 19.75 16.72 -32.28
N ASN A 516 19.35 17.75 -33.02
CA ASN A 516 19.00 17.63 -34.43
C ASN A 516 20.26 17.62 -35.31
N GLU A 517 21.28 18.44 -35.00
CA GLU A 517 22.58 18.38 -35.70
C GLU A 517 23.21 16.98 -35.63
N PHE A 518 23.08 16.28 -34.49
CA PHE A 518 23.53 14.89 -34.37
C PHE A 518 22.71 13.88 -35.18
N VAL A 519 21.45 14.16 -35.48
CA VAL A 519 20.57 13.22 -36.20
C VAL A 519 20.70 13.34 -37.69
N ASP A 520 20.84 14.56 -38.20
CA ASP A 520 21.04 14.78 -39.64
C ASP A 520 22.39 14.20 -40.14
N GLY A 521 23.31 13.85 -39.22
CA GLY A 521 24.60 13.23 -39.49
C GLY A 521 24.72 11.72 -39.21
N VAL A 522 23.73 11.07 -38.59
CA VAL A 522 23.80 9.65 -38.19
C VAL A 522 22.81 8.79 -39.02
N PRO A 523 23.28 7.76 -39.74
CA PRO A 523 22.41 6.82 -40.44
C PRO A 523 21.44 6.10 -39.50
N ALA A 524 20.36 5.55 -40.06
CA ALA A 524 19.45 4.68 -39.31
C ALA A 524 20.24 3.56 -38.58
N SER A 525 19.95 3.37 -37.30
CA SER A 525 20.59 2.35 -36.49
C SER A 525 20.19 0.96 -36.97
N LEU A 526 21.16 0.05 -37.02
CA LEU A 526 20.90 -1.36 -37.23
C LEU A 526 20.51 -1.95 -35.87
N ASN A 527 19.19 -2.06 -35.64
CA ASN A 527 18.66 -2.70 -34.45
C ASN A 527 18.85 -4.22 -34.56
N ILE A 528 19.75 -4.78 -33.76
CA ILE A 528 19.96 -6.22 -33.64
C ILE A 528 18.92 -6.76 -32.64
N ALA A 529 17.66 -6.70 -33.07
CA ALA A 529 16.54 -7.29 -32.35
C ALA A 529 16.61 -8.82 -32.46
N PRO A 530 16.24 -9.58 -31.41
CA PRO A 530 16.01 -11.01 -31.56
C PRO A 530 14.80 -11.22 -32.49
N SER A 531 14.67 -12.40 -33.09
CA SER A 531 13.37 -12.80 -33.62
C SER A 531 12.38 -12.82 -32.46
N ALA A 532 11.26 -12.10 -32.60
CA ALA A 532 10.39 -11.72 -31.48
C ALA A 532 9.69 -12.92 -30.78
N ASP A 533 9.88 -14.14 -31.27
CA ASP A 533 9.30 -15.38 -30.75
C ASP A 533 10.16 -16.06 -29.65
N GLN A 534 11.35 -15.53 -29.32
CA GLN A 534 12.32 -16.19 -28.42
C GLN A 534 12.66 -15.41 -27.14
N ASP A 535 11.67 -15.19 -26.28
CA ASP A 535 11.92 -14.99 -24.84
C ASP A 535 11.41 -16.19 -24.01
N PRO A 536 12.13 -17.33 -24.01
CA PRO A 536 11.79 -18.50 -23.20
C PRO A 536 12.03 -18.30 -21.69
N LEU A 537 12.50 -17.11 -21.25
CA LEU A 537 12.83 -16.81 -19.86
C LEU A 537 11.64 -16.31 -19.03
N LEU A 538 10.44 -16.18 -19.60
CA LEU A 538 9.26 -15.73 -18.84
C LEU A 538 8.38 -16.85 -18.27
N ASP A 539 8.44 -18.09 -18.75
CA ASP A 539 7.56 -19.19 -18.28
C ASP A 539 8.24 -20.34 -17.50
N TRP A 540 9.49 -20.15 -17.05
CA TRP A 540 10.20 -21.17 -16.24
C TRP A 540 9.56 -21.42 -14.87
N ARG A 541 8.75 -20.48 -14.34
CA ARG A 541 8.06 -20.63 -13.04
C ARG A 541 6.99 -21.74 -13.02
N LYS A 542 6.66 -22.34 -14.15
CA LYS A 542 5.68 -23.46 -14.25
C LYS A 542 6.32 -24.85 -14.38
N ILE A 543 7.63 -24.96 -14.59
CA ILE A 543 8.31 -26.22 -14.91
C ILE A 543 8.70 -26.95 -13.61
N LYS A 544 8.36 -28.25 -13.50
CA LYS A 544 8.63 -29.05 -12.30
C LYS A 544 10.07 -29.58 -12.26
N ASP A 545 10.55 -29.91 -11.05
CA ASP A 545 11.95 -30.24 -10.73
C ASP A 545 12.61 -31.32 -11.63
N GLU A 546 11.88 -32.34 -12.09
CA GLU A 546 12.43 -33.38 -12.97
C GLU A 546 12.56 -32.91 -14.43
N GLU A 547 11.59 -32.15 -14.94
CA GLU A 547 11.72 -31.46 -16.23
C GLU A 547 12.86 -30.44 -16.18
N GLN A 548 13.14 -29.85 -15.02
CA GLN A 548 14.18 -28.83 -14.85
C GLN A 548 15.58 -29.34 -15.22
N GLN A 549 15.96 -30.60 -14.95
CA GLN A 549 17.26 -31.14 -15.37
C GLN A 549 17.32 -31.39 -16.88
N GLN A 550 16.26 -31.93 -17.48
CA GLN A 550 16.22 -32.19 -18.92
C GLN A 550 16.13 -30.88 -19.72
N ALA A 551 15.34 -29.92 -19.24
CA ALA A 551 15.31 -28.55 -19.73
C ALA A 551 16.67 -27.85 -19.55
N SER A 552 17.42 -28.06 -18.46
CA SER A 552 18.76 -27.49 -18.29
C SER A 552 19.76 -28.00 -19.35
N ARG A 553 19.69 -29.29 -19.72
CA ARG A 553 20.53 -29.85 -20.79
C ARG A 553 20.11 -29.36 -22.18
N LEU A 554 18.81 -29.31 -22.45
CA LEU A 554 18.30 -28.76 -23.71
C LEU A 554 18.63 -27.27 -23.85
N ARG A 555 18.50 -26.48 -22.77
CA ARG A 555 18.92 -25.07 -22.69
C ARG A 555 20.41 -24.89 -22.96
N ALA A 556 21.28 -25.76 -22.45
CA ALA A 556 22.73 -25.64 -22.71
C ALA A 556 23.07 -25.81 -24.20
N VAL A 557 22.35 -26.70 -24.91
CA VAL A 557 22.48 -26.89 -26.36
C VAL A 557 21.87 -25.70 -27.12
N ASP A 558 20.68 -25.28 -26.72
CA ASP A 558 19.93 -24.16 -27.32
C ASP A 558 20.70 -22.83 -27.21
N LEU A 559 21.24 -22.52 -26.03
CA LEU A 559 22.08 -21.35 -25.77
C LEU A 559 23.35 -21.35 -26.65
N GLU A 560 23.96 -22.52 -26.89
CA GLU A 560 25.12 -22.63 -27.78
C GLU A 560 24.75 -22.50 -29.28
N SER A 561 23.53 -22.83 -29.70
CA SER A 561 23.01 -22.41 -31.01
C SER A 561 22.80 -20.90 -31.06
N GLN A 562 22.09 -20.31 -30.08
CA GLN A 562 21.81 -18.88 -30.00
C GLN A 562 23.08 -18.04 -29.99
N HIS A 563 24.14 -18.46 -29.28
CA HIS A 563 25.45 -17.78 -29.31
C HIS A 563 26.11 -17.78 -30.69
N ARG A 564 26.02 -18.89 -31.43
CA ARG A 564 26.60 -19.01 -32.77
C ARG A 564 25.78 -18.24 -33.81
N GLU A 565 24.46 -18.25 -33.68
CA GLU A 565 23.55 -17.45 -34.50
C GLU A 565 23.74 -15.95 -34.24
N LEU A 566 23.83 -15.53 -32.98
CA LEU A 566 24.16 -14.15 -32.60
C LEU A 566 25.52 -13.72 -33.15
N LEU A 567 26.58 -14.54 -33.02
CA LEU A 567 27.90 -14.22 -33.58
C LEU A 567 27.86 -14.14 -35.12
N ALA A 568 27.10 -15.00 -35.80
CA ALA A 568 26.94 -14.97 -37.25
C ALA A 568 26.15 -13.72 -37.71
N SER A 569 25.10 -13.36 -36.98
CA SER A 569 24.32 -12.13 -37.17
C SER A 569 25.21 -10.90 -36.98
N LEU A 570 25.89 -10.79 -35.83
CA LEU A 570 26.86 -9.72 -35.52
C LEU A 570 27.94 -9.60 -36.61
N LYS A 571 28.58 -10.70 -37.04
CA LYS A 571 29.59 -10.67 -38.11
C LYS A 571 29.02 -10.25 -39.46
N THR A 572 27.75 -10.52 -39.73
CA THR A 572 27.08 -10.09 -40.97
C THR A 572 26.77 -8.60 -40.90
N SER A 573 26.12 -8.16 -39.82
CA SER A 573 25.88 -6.76 -39.48
C SER A 573 27.16 -5.93 -39.54
N LEU A 574 28.24 -6.35 -38.88
CA LEU A 574 29.51 -5.60 -38.82
C LEU A 574 30.20 -5.51 -40.18
N LYS A 575 30.05 -6.50 -41.08
CA LYS A 575 30.52 -6.39 -42.46
C LYS A 575 29.74 -5.39 -43.30
N GLU A 576 28.47 -5.15 -42.98
CA GLU A 576 27.68 -4.09 -43.59
C GLU A 576 28.07 -2.72 -43.03
N LEU A 577 28.20 -2.61 -41.70
CA LEU A 577 28.67 -1.43 -40.99
C LEU A 577 30.10 -1.01 -41.39
N GLN A 578 30.99 -1.95 -41.71
CA GLN A 578 32.34 -1.65 -42.24
C GLN A 578 32.31 -0.91 -43.58
N ARG A 579 31.20 -0.98 -44.35
CA ARG A 579 31.02 -0.23 -45.61
C ARG A 579 30.62 1.23 -45.37
N ASP A 580 29.91 1.51 -44.28
CA ASP A 580 29.60 2.86 -43.81
C ASP A 580 29.88 2.99 -42.32
N ARG A 581 31.11 3.38 -41.99
CA ARG A 581 31.62 3.54 -40.63
C ARG A 581 30.83 4.53 -39.75
N LYS A 582 29.83 5.24 -40.29
CA LYS A 582 28.92 6.09 -39.53
C LYS A 582 27.70 5.36 -38.96
N GLN A 583 27.35 4.20 -39.51
CA GLN A 583 26.22 3.43 -39.02
C GLN A 583 26.45 2.98 -37.57
N SER A 584 25.36 2.84 -36.82
CA SER A 584 25.37 2.47 -35.41
C SER A 584 24.65 1.16 -35.17
N VAL A 585 25.10 0.43 -34.14
CA VAL A 585 24.39 -0.75 -33.60
C VAL A 585 23.61 -0.33 -32.38
N GLU A 586 22.38 -0.80 -32.26
CA GLU A 586 21.62 -0.80 -31.00
C GLU A 586 21.59 -2.22 -30.44
N LEU A 587 21.89 -2.36 -29.15
CA LEU A 587 22.09 -3.66 -28.52
C LEU A 587 21.42 -3.72 -27.14
N VAL A 588 20.39 -4.56 -27.03
CA VAL A 588 19.62 -4.77 -25.80
C VAL A 588 20.50 -5.41 -24.71
N SER A 589 20.27 -5.06 -23.44
CA SER A 589 20.98 -5.55 -22.25
C SER A 589 21.31 -7.06 -22.27
N TRP A 590 20.35 -7.91 -22.67
CA TRP A 590 20.52 -9.37 -22.80
C TRP A 590 21.63 -9.76 -23.78
N HIS A 591 21.70 -9.11 -24.94
CA HIS A 591 22.73 -9.39 -25.95
C HIS A 591 24.13 -9.04 -25.44
N LEU A 592 24.28 -7.99 -24.62
CA LEU A 592 25.56 -7.63 -24.03
C LEU A 592 26.05 -8.74 -23.08
N GLN A 593 25.12 -9.26 -22.27
CA GLN A 593 25.35 -10.43 -21.41
C GLN A 593 25.86 -11.63 -22.21
N GLN A 594 25.33 -11.88 -23.42
CA GLN A 594 25.83 -12.96 -24.29
C GLN A 594 27.21 -12.62 -24.91
N CYS A 595 27.42 -11.37 -25.35
CA CYS A 595 28.67 -10.91 -25.95
C CYS A 595 29.87 -10.96 -24.99
N VAL A 596 29.64 -10.77 -23.68
CA VAL A 596 30.66 -10.90 -22.62
C VAL A 596 30.71 -12.34 -22.07
N GLY A 597 29.55 -12.97 -21.87
CA GLY A 597 29.42 -14.30 -21.26
C GLY A 597 29.96 -15.45 -22.13
N ARG A 598 29.75 -15.42 -23.45
CA ARG A 598 30.27 -16.49 -24.33
C ARG A 598 31.81 -16.50 -24.39
N PRO A 599 32.52 -15.39 -24.62
CA PRO A 599 33.99 -15.38 -24.53
C PRO A 599 34.51 -15.78 -23.15
N THR A 600 33.83 -15.33 -22.08
CA THR A 600 34.18 -15.67 -20.69
C THR A 600 34.06 -17.17 -20.40
N SER A 601 33.00 -17.82 -20.88
CA SER A 601 32.84 -19.28 -20.76
C SER A 601 33.82 -20.07 -21.64
N LEU A 602 34.11 -19.60 -22.87
CA LEU A 602 35.14 -20.19 -23.73
C LEU A 602 36.53 -20.10 -23.08
N ARG A 603 36.88 -18.97 -22.47
CA ARG A 603 38.11 -18.78 -21.68
C ARG A 603 38.21 -19.83 -20.56
N MET A 604 37.16 -19.98 -19.74
CA MET A 604 37.14 -20.99 -18.67
C MET A 604 37.28 -22.41 -19.21
N ARG A 605 36.66 -22.73 -20.36
CA ARG A 605 36.79 -24.04 -21.02
C ARG A 605 38.22 -24.31 -21.52
N ILE A 606 38.90 -23.32 -22.08
CA ILE A 606 40.31 -23.41 -22.49
C ILE A 606 41.25 -23.58 -21.27
N GLU A 607 40.90 -23.00 -20.12
CA GLU A 607 41.72 -23.07 -18.89
C GLU A 607 41.50 -24.36 -18.08
N THR A 608 40.31 -24.94 -18.14
CA THR A 608 39.96 -26.19 -17.44
C THR A 608 40.32 -27.44 -18.22
N ASN A 609 40.26 -27.40 -19.56
CA ASN A 609 40.56 -28.54 -20.41
C ASN A 609 42.07 -28.59 -20.74
N SER A 610 42.81 -29.49 -20.08
CA SER A 610 44.28 -29.58 -20.18
C SER A 610 44.81 -30.09 -21.52
N ALA A 611 43.93 -30.60 -22.40
CA ALA A 611 44.21 -30.80 -23.81
C ALA A 611 43.68 -29.59 -24.60
N ASN A 612 44.54 -28.97 -25.41
CA ASN A 612 44.21 -27.77 -26.21
C ASN A 612 42.87 -27.91 -26.95
N ASP A 613 41.81 -27.31 -26.40
CA ASP A 613 40.50 -27.22 -27.06
C ASP A 613 40.59 -26.15 -28.17
N GLU A 614 41.18 -26.54 -29.29
CA GLU A 614 41.41 -25.62 -30.41
C GLU A 614 40.11 -25.04 -30.96
N GLN A 615 38.98 -25.75 -30.83
CA GLN A 615 37.68 -25.23 -31.25
C GLN A 615 37.27 -24.08 -30.33
N ALA A 616 37.33 -24.26 -29.01
CA ALA A 616 37.05 -23.18 -28.07
C ALA A 616 38.01 -22.00 -28.25
N LEU A 617 39.30 -22.25 -28.51
CA LEU A 617 40.29 -21.20 -28.78
C LEU A 617 40.03 -20.45 -30.10
N ARG A 618 39.63 -21.16 -31.18
CA ARG A 618 39.22 -20.52 -32.44
C ARG A 618 37.98 -19.66 -32.24
N GLU A 619 36.96 -20.17 -31.56
CA GLU A 619 35.73 -19.42 -31.29
C GLU A 619 35.98 -18.20 -30.40
N TYR A 620 36.81 -18.34 -29.35
CA TYR A 620 37.24 -17.23 -28.50
C TYR A 620 37.96 -16.13 -29.31
N ARG A 621 38.92 -16.48 -30.17
CA ARG A 621 39.60 -15.52 -31.06
C ARG A 621 38.64 -14.81 -32.01
N ASP A 622 37.69 -15.55 -32.56
CA ASP A 622 36.65 -15.00 -33.44
C ASP A 622 35.75 -13.99 -32.73
N TRP A 623 35.40 -14.23 -31.46
CA TRP A 623 34.74 -13.22 -30.63
C TRP A 623 35.66 -12.01 -30.39
N MET A 624 36.89 -12.22 -29.92
CA MET A 624 37.81 -11.11 -29.61
C MET A 624 38.12 -10.22 -30.83
N ARG A 625 38.06 -10.74 -32.06
CA ARG A 625 38.12 -9.97 -33.31
C ARG A 625 36.87 -9.15 -33.61
N THR A 626 35.70 -9.66 -33.22
CA THR A 626 34.39 -9.06 -33.55
C THR A 626 34.00 -7.97 -32.55
N LEU A 627 34.39 -8.11 -31.29
CA LEU A 627 33.98 -7.21 -30.21
C LEU A 627 34.54 -5.76 -30.29
N PRO A 628 35.76 -5.48 -30.80
CA PRO A 628 36.25 -4.11 -30.97
C PRO A 628 35.46 -3.33 -32.02
N ASP A 629 35.16 -3.98 -33.16
CA ASP A 629 34.27 -3.43 -34.19
C ASP A 629 32.86 -3.18 -33.64
N LEU A 630 32.35 -4.10 -32.81
CA LEU A 630 31.05 -3.94 -32.13
C LEU A 630 31.06 -2.75 -31.17
N ALA A 631 32.07 -2.63 -30.30
CA ALA A 631 32.22 -1.50 -29.38
C ALA A 631 32.27 -0.17 -30.14
N SER A 632 33.06 -0.11 -31.23
CA SER A 632 33.15 1.06 -32.12
C SER A 632 31.80 1.42 -32.76
N ALA A 633 31.05 0.42 -33.26
CA ALA A 633 29.71 0.63 -33.83
C ALA A 633 28.66 1.02 -32.76
N MET A 634 28.81 0.55 -31.51
CA MET A 634 27.98 0.97 -30.39
C MET A 634 28.31 2.41 -29.96
N ARG A 635 29.58 2.85 -30.02
CA ARG A 635 29.94 4.27 -29.81
C ARG A 635 29.27 5.21 -30.81
N ASN A 636 28.94 4.77 -32.01
CA ASN A 636 28.15 5.56 -32.96
C ASN A 636 26.68 5.74 -32.56
N SER A 637 26.14 4.91 -31.66
CA SER A 637 24.72 4.94 -31.27
C SER A 637 24.30 6.23 -30.58
N LEU A 638 23.05 6.61 -30.82
CA LEU A 638 22.38 7.75 -30.19
C LEU A 638 21.66 7.35 -28.90
N GLN A 639 21.58 6.05 -28.57
CA GLN A 639 20.97 5.54 -27.35
C GLN A 639 21.96 5.52 -26.19
N LEU A 640 21.59 6.15 -25.07
CA LEU A 640 22.39 6.19 -23.84
C LEU A 640 22.68 4.78 -23.28
N GLY A 641 21.69 3.87 -23.30
CA GLY A 641 21.88 2.49 -22.84
C GLY A 641 22.86 1.69 -23.70
N THR A 642 22.98 2.03 -24.99
CA THR A 642 24.01 1.45 -25.85
C THR A 642 25.41 1.99 -25.50
N GLN A 643 25.54 3.22 -24.99
CA GLN A 643 26.83 3.75 -24.52
C GLN A 643 27.29 3.11 -23.21
N GLU A 644 26.40 2.87 -22.25
CA GLU A 644 26.69 2.10 -21.03
C GLU A 644 27.08 0.64 -21.37
N ALA A 645 26.41 0.07 -22.38
CA ALA A 645 26.76 -1.25 -22.91
C ALA A 645 28.12 -1.26 -23.62
N ALA A 646 28.51 -0.17 -24.28
CA ALA A 646 29.84 -0.02 -24.88
C ALA A 646 30.94 0.13 -23.82
N ASP A 647 30.69 0.91 -22.75
CA ASP A 647 31.59 1.02 -21.59
C ASP A 647 31.84 -0.37 -20.97
N SER A 648 30.76 -1.10 -20.71
CA SER A 648 30.78 -2.48 -20.24
C SER A 648 31.60 -3.42 -21.15
N LEU A 649 31.44 -3.33 -22.47
CA LEU A 649 32.19 -4.15 -23.42
C LEU A 649 33.69 -3.77 -23.46
N GLU A 650 34.02 -2.48 -23.43
CA GLU A 650 35.40 -2.01 -23.38
C GLU A 650 36.12 -2.44 -22.10
N ILE A 651 35.45 -2.36 -20.93
CA ILE A 651 35.98 -2.85 -19.66
C ILE A 651 36.37 -4.34 -19.78
N PHE A 652 35.48 -5.16 -20.36
CA PHE A 652 35.77 -6.58 -20.60
C PHE A 652 36.99 -6.77 -21.53
N LEU A 653 37.07 -6.03 -22.63
CA LEU A 653 38.20 -6.11 -23.56
C LEU A 653 39.54 -5.70 -22.90
N ILE A 654 39.55 -4.68 -22.04
CA ILE A 654 40.73 -4.24 -21.29
C ILE A 654 41.11 -5.31 -20.24
N ALA A 655 40.15 -5.93 -19.56
CA ALA A 655 40.41 -7.02 -18.62
C ALA A 655 41.05 -8.23 -19.31
N GLU A 656 40.58 -8.59 -20.52
CA GLU A 656 41.18 -9.64 -21.34
C GLU A 656 42.61 -9.30 -21.81
N LEU A 657 42.88 -8.05 -22.21
CA LEU A 657 44.24 -7.62 -22.54
C LEU A 657 45.18 -7.57 -21.33
N ARG A 658 44.68 -7.19 -20.15
CA ARG A 658 45.51 -7.12 -18.93
C ARG A 658 45.84 -8.50 -18.36
N ASN A 659 45.16 -9.57 -18.75
CA ASN A 659 45.50 -10.93 -18.37
C ASN A 659 46.60 -11.49 -19.31
N PRO A 660 47.85 -11.75 -18.84
CA PRO A 660 48.94 -12.19 -19.71
C PRO A 660 48.66 -13.52 -20.45
N LYS A 661 47.85 -14.40 -19.85
CA LYS A 661 47.45 -15.67 -20.49
C LYS A 661 46.48 -15.46 -21.65
N ASN A 662 45.71 -14.37 -21.65
CA ASN A 662 44.73 -14.08 -22.69
C ASN A 662 45.31 -13.14 -23.75
N ALA A 663 46.16 -12.19 -23.36
CA ALA A 663 46.93 -11.35 -24.27
C ALA A 663 47.74 -12.16 -25.30
N THR A 664 48.29 -13.32 -24.91
CA THR A 664 49.00 -14.27 -25.79
C THR A 664 48.07 -15.15 -26.65
N ARG A 665 46.79 -15.27 -26.29
CA ARG A 665 45.77 -15.96 -27.09
C ARG A 665 45.22 -15.06 -28.21
N ILE A 666 45.28 -13.73 -28.03
CA ILE A 666 44.81 -12.70 -28.97
C ILE A 666 45.95 -12.32 -29.93
N ASP A 667 45.67 -12.27 -31.24
CA ASP A 667 46.65 -11.86 -32.26
C ASP A 667 46.91 -10.34 -32.24
N ASP A 668 48.03 -9.92 -32.82
CA ASP A 668 48.51 -8.54 -32.69
C ASP A 668 47.61 -7.51 -33.40
N GLU A 669 46.95 -7.89 -34.50
CA GLU A 669 45.97 -7.06 -35.21
C GLU A 669 44.73 -6.82 -34.32
N THR A 670 44.18 -7.90 -33.73
CA THR A 670 43.08 -7.81 -32.77
C THR A 670 43.47 -7.01 -31.52
N ARG A 671 44.71 -7.19 -31.02
CA ARG A 671 45.23 -6.43 -29.88
C ARG A 671 45.28 -4.94 -30.19
N GLN A 672 45.75 -4.55 -31.38
CA GLN A 672 45.77 -3.16 -31.82
C GLN A 672 44.36 -2.60 -31.94
N ALA A 673 43.42 -3.34 -32.55
CA ALA A 673 42.01 -2.91 -32.65
C ALA A 673 41.35 -2.67 -31.27
N ILE A 674 41.65 -3.52 -30.27
CA ILE A 674 41.20 -3.29 -28.89
C ILE A 674 41.83 -2.01 -28.30
N LEU A 675 43.14 -1.80 -28.49
CA LEU A 675 43.84 -0.60 -28.00
C LEU A 675 43.33 0.68 -28.66
N ASP A 676 43.03 0.64 -29.96
CA ASP A 676 42.50 1.77 -30.73
C ASP A 676 41.11 2.19 -30.24
N VAL A 677 40.20 1.23 -29.97
CA VAL A 677 38.85 1.55 -29.47
C VAL A 677 38.85 1.97 -28.00
N THR A 678 39.65 1.31 -27.15
CA THR A 678 39.72 1.61 -25.70
C THR A 678 40.54 2.86 -25.37
N GLY A 679 41.51 3.23 -26.22
CA GLY A 679 42.35 4.42 -26.07
C GLY A 679 41.67 5.75 -26.45
N ALA A 680 40.52 5.71 -27.12
CA ALA A 680 39.87 6.87 -27.71
C ALA A 680 39.05 7.71 -26.70
N THR A 681 39.63 8.12 -25.56
CA THR A 681 38.95 8.81 -24.45
C THR A 681 38.08 10.00 -24.86
N ASP A 682 38.58 10.92 -25.68
CA ASP A 682 37.79 12.07 -26.15
C ASP A 682 36.57 11.66 -27.00
N ALA A 683 36.71 10.60 -27.81
CA ALA A 683 35.63 10.07 -28.63
C ALA A 683 34.55 9.40 -27.77
N ARG A 684 34.93 8.71 -26.69
CA ARG A 684 34.00 8.11 -25.71
C ARG A 684 33.16 9.17 -25.01
N TRP A 685 33.78 10.25 -24.53
CA TRP A 685 33.04 11.37 -23.95
C TRP A 685 32.11 12.07 -24.94
N LEU A 686 32.56 12.28 -26.19
CA LEU A 686 31.71 12.85 -27.24
C LEU A 686 30.52 11.95 -27.59
N ALA A 687 30.72 10.63 -27.64
CA ALA A 687 29.67 9.64 -27.88
C ALA A 687 28.62 9.63 -26.75
N ARG A 688 29.07 9.57 -25.48
CA ARG A 688 28.19 9.69 -24.30
C ARG A 688 27.38 10.99 -24.34
N ARG A 689 28.02 12.13 -24.60
CA ARG A 689 27.37 13.45 -24.66
C ARG A 689 26.31 13.50 -25.76
N ARG A 690 26.63 13.02 -26.97
CA ARG A 690 25.69 12.92 -28.09
C ARG A 690 24.47 12.06 -27.74
N ALA A 691 24.70 10.86 -27.19
CA ALA A 691 23.63 9.95 -26.83
C ALA A 691 22.72 10.51 -25.72
N LEU A 692 23.31 11.15 -24.71
CA LEU A 692 22.57 11.82 -23.64
C LEU A 692 21.69 12.98 -24.15
N ILE A 693 22.23 13.82 -25.04
CA ILE A 693 21.50 14.93 -25.68
C ILE A 693 20.35 14.41 -26.56
N TYR A 694 20.60 13.34 -27.33
CA TYR A 694 19.55 12.69 -28.12
C TYR A 694 18.45 12.09 -27.23
N SER A 695 18.83 11.43 -26.14
CA SER A 695 17.90 10.82 -25.17
C SER A 695 17.03 11.89 -24.50
N ALA A 696 17.59 13.05 -24.18
CA ALA A 696 16.85 14.21 -23.68
C ALA A 696 15.86 14.79 -24.72
N ARG A 697 16.25 14.84 -26.01
CA ARG A 697 15.31 15.20 -27.09
C ARG A 697 14.16 14.19 -27.17
N ASP A 698 14.46 12.90 -27.05
CA ASP A 698 13.45 11.86 -27.18
C ASP A 698 12.45 11.89 -26.01
N LEU A 699 12.93 12.10 -24.78
CA LEU A 699 12.11 12.42 -23.60
C LEU A 699 11.11 13.57 -23.89
N TYR A 700 11.57 14.67 -24.49
CA TYR A 700 10.67 15.78 -24.85
C TYR A 700 9.65 15.43 -25.96
N ARG A 701 9.94 14.45 -26.82
CA ARG A 701 9.05 14.01 -27.91
C ARG A 701 8.04 12.95 -27.45
N SER A 702 8.44 12.01 -26.59
CA SER A 702 7.59 10.94 -26.05
C SER A 702 6.53 11.50 -25.10
N ASN A 703 6.93 12.44 -24.23
CA ASN A 703 6.04 13.19 -23.33
C ASN A 703 4.85 13.86 -24.05
N ALA A 704 4.99 14.17 -25.34
CA ALA A 704 3.93 14.80 -26.15
C ALA A 704 2.94 13.79 -26.76
N ARG A 705 3.13 12.48 -26.61
CA ARG A 705 2.34 11.45 -27.34
C ARG A 705 1.79 10.29 -26.52
N PHE A 706 2.53 9.69 -25.58
CA PHE A 706 2.15 8.37 -25.02
C PHE A 706 2.32 8.20 -23.49
N GLY A 707 2.43 9.30 -22.75
CA GLY A 707 2.98 9.25 -21.40
C GLY A 707 4.52 9.25 -21.46
N ILE A 708 5.17 9.38 -20.31
CA ILE A 708 6.62 9.43 -20.26
C ILE A 708 7.16 8.05 -20.57
N GLY A 709 8.15 7.98 -21.47
CA GLY A 709 8.89 6.74 -21.64
C GLY A 709 9.64 6.40 -20.35
N GLU A 710 9.41 5.20 -19.82
CA GLU A 710 10.18 4.63 -18.69
C GLU A 710 11.68 4.49 -18.97
N HIS A 711 12.14 4.93 -20.14
CA HIS A 711 13.51 4.79 -20.62
C HIS A 711 14.13 6.13 -20.99
N LEU A 712 15.30 6.43 -20.44
CA LEU A 712 16.18 7.49 -20.94
C LEU A 712 17.15 6.87 -21.94
N GLY A 713 16.82 6.95 -23.24
CA GLY A 713 17.69 6.46 -24.31
C GLY A 713 17.96 4.96 -24.26
N GLY A 714 16.94 4.17 -23.94
CA GLY A 714 17.06 2.71 -23.77
C GLY A 714 17.49 2.25 -22.37
N VAL A 715 17.94 3.14 -21.47
CA VAL A 715 18.11 2.79 -20.05
C VAL A 715 16.79 2.91 -19.32
N GLN A 716 16.28 1.81 -18.79
CA GLN A 716 15.08 1.79 -17.97
C GLN A 716 15.32 2.54 -16.65
N LEU A 717 14.55 3.61 -16.41
CA LEU A 717 14.54 4.40 -15.18
C LEU A 717 13.75 3.70 -14.06
N SER A 718 12.87 2.75 -14.39
CA SER A 718 12.01 2.04 -13.44
C SER A 718 12.67 0.83 -12.77
N THR A 719 13.81 0.29 -13.23
CA THR A 719 14.47 -0.85 -12.54
C THR A 719 15.01 -0.50 -11.15
N THR A 720 15.30 0.78 -10.90
CA THR A 720 15.69 1.30 -9.57
C THR A 720 14.48 1.76 -8.75
N TYR A 721 13.32 1.98 -9.39
CA TYR A 721 12.10 2.49 -8.78
C TYR A 721 10.86 1.69 -9.21
N ARG A 722 10.50 0.69 -8.37
CA ARG A 722 9.23 -0.06 -8.29
C ARG A 722 8.18 0.14 -9.41
N ASP A 723 7.79 -0.98 -10.02
CA ASP A 723 6.74 -1.18 -11.06
C ASP A 723 5.35 -0.54 -10.81
N ASP A 724 5.06 0.06 -9.66
CA ASP A 724 3.70 0.52 -9.26
C ASP A 724 3.37 1.98 -9.65
N ARG A 725 4.08 2.59 -10.61
CA ARG A 725 4.00 4.04 -10.89
C ARG A 725 2.77 4.47 -11.70
N ASN A 726 1.93 5.31 -11.09
CA ASN A 726 0.76 5.94 -11.74
C ASN A 726 1.13 7.17 -12.58
N SER A 727 0.28 7.48 -13.56
CA SER A 727 0.42 8.54 -14.57
C SER A 727 0.49 10.01 -14.07
N TYR A 728 0.42 10.25 -12.76
CA TYR A 728 0.54 11.59 -12.16
C TYR A 728 1.96 11.96 -11.68
N GLU A 729 2.83 10.97 -11.44
CA GLU A 729 4.24 11.26 -11.10
C GLU A 729 4.99 11.94 -12.26
N ASN A 730 4.43 11.84 -13.46
CA ASN A 730 5.00 12.32 -14.72
C ASN A 730 5.67 13.70 -14.64
N LEU A 731 4.99 14.75 -14.17
CA LEU A 731 5.58 16.11 -14.18
C LEU A 731 6.81 16.29 -13.27
N VAL A 732 6.94 15.48 -12.21
CA VAL A 732 8.14 15.45 -11.37
C VAL A 732 9.22 14.62 -12.02
N HIS A 733 8.91 13.43 -12.55
CA HIS A 733 9.86 12.60 -13.31
C HIS A 733 10.46 13.32 -14.50
N VAL A 734 9.70 14.13 -15.24
CA VAL A 734 10.29 14.99 -16.28
C VAL A 734 11.35 15.90 -15.69
N ARG A 735 11.08 16.61 -14.59
CA ARG A 735 12.03 17.58 -14.02
C ARG A 735 13.23 16.93 -13.36
N GLU A 736 13.05 15.78 -12.71
CA GLU A 736 14.14 15.00 -12.13
C GLU A 736 15.02 14.39 -13.24
N THR A 737 14.42 13.85 -14.31
CA THR A 737 15.16 13.37 -15.48
C THR A 737 15.86 14.52 -16.22
N GLU A 738 15.23 15.69 -16.36
CA GLU A 738 15.87 16.90 -16.90
C GLU A 738 17.08 17.32 -16.07
N HIS A 739 16.95 17.30 -14.75
CA HIS A 739 18.06 17.62 -13.85
C HIS A 739 19.17 16.57 -13.93
N LEU A 740 18.84 15.27 -13.93
CA LEU A 740 19.79 14.18 -14.13
C LEU A 740 20.56 14.34 -15.45
N VAL A 741 19.86 14.59 -16.57
CA VAL A 741 20.50 14.87 -17.87
C VAL A 741 21.43 16.08 -17.76
N LYS A 742 21.01 17.16 -17.07
CA LYS A 742 21.84 18.35 -16.86
C LYS A 742 23.12 18.01 -16.08
N THR A 743 23.00 17.30 -14.96
CA THR A 743 24.12 16.90 -14.10
C THR A 743 25.07 15.95 -14.83
N LEU A 744 24.54 15.03 -15.65
CA LEU A 744 25.36 14.16 -16.51
C LEU A 744 26.06 14.92 -17.64
N LEU A 745 25.46 15.98 -18.20
CA LEU A 745 26.15 16.84 -19.17
C LEU A 745 27.26 17.68 -18.53
N GLU A 746 27.00 18.29 -17.37
CA GLU A 746 28.02 19.00 -16.59
C GLU A 746 29.16 18.07 -16.18
N TYR A 747 28.86 16.80 -15.84
CA TYR A 747 29.84 15.76 -15.57
C TYR A 747 30.74 15.50 -16.79
N ILE A 748 30.17 15.22 -17.96
CA ILE A 748 30.94 14.95 -19.18
C ILE A 748 31.80 16.17 -19.56
N ASP A 749 31.24 17.37 -19.50
CA ASP A 749 31.96 18.58 -19.90
C ASP A 749 33.11 18.93 -18.93
N ARG A 750 33.03 18.55 -17.63
CA ARG A 750 34.16 18.64 -16.67
C ARG A 750 35.19 17.53 -16.85
N ALA A 751 34.77 16.29 -17.07
CA ALA A 751 35.67 15.16 -17.31
C ALA A 751 36.55 15.40 -18.55
N ARG A 752 35.97 15.98 -19.62
CA ARG A 752 36.72 16.42 -20.82
C ARG A 752 37.71 17.55 -20.57
N GLN A 753 37.60 18.28 -19.47
CA GLN A 753 38.57 19.29 -19.02
C GLN A 753 39.65 18.70 -18.10
N GLY A 754 39.64 17.37 -17.88
CA GLY A 754 40.54 16.68 -16.95
C GLY A 754 40.19 16.85 -15.48
N ASN A 755 38.99 17.38 -15.16
CA ASN A 755 38.52 17.50 -13.79
C ASN A 755 37.69 16.28 -13.40
N ASN A 756 38.30 15.39 -12.62
CA ASN A 756 37.67 14.16 -12.11
C ASN A 756 37.04 14.34 -10.72
N ASP A 757 37.13 15.53 -10.10
CA ASP A 757 36.51 15.82 -8.82
C ASP A 757 35.03 16.16 -9.03
N TYR A 758 34.17 15.15 -8.84
CA TYR A 758 32.73 15.27 -9.03
C TYR A 758 31.96 14.62 -7.86
N PRO A 759 30.89 15.26 -7.36
CA PRO A 759 29.98 14.64 -6.41
C PRO A 759 29.17 13.53 -7.09
N LEU A 760 29.73 12.32 -7.16
CA LEU A 760 28.96 11.10 -7.47
C LEU A 760 27.80 10.94 -6.47
N ASP A 761 27.95 11.48 -5.26
CA ASP A 761 26.91 11.62 -4.25
C ASP A 761 25.63 12.35 -4.76
N GLU A 762 25.77 13.33 -5.67
CA GLU A 762 24.62 14.04 -6.26
C GLU A 762 23.87 13.13 -7.26
N LEU A 763 24.60 12.37 -8.08
CA LEU A 763 23.98 11.36 -8.96
C LEU A 763 23.34 10.24 -8.13
N LEU A 764 23.98 9.82 -7.04
CA LEU A 764 23.45 8.82 -6.11
C LEU A 764 22.12 9.25 -5.47
N GLU A 765 21.98 10.51 -5.06
CA GLU A 765 20.73 11.03 -4.48
C GLU A 765 19.56 10.99 -5.49
N TYR A 766 19.83 11.15 -6.80
CA TYR A 766 18.80 11.07 -7.84
C TYR A 766 18.42 9.65 -8.27
N TRP A 767 19.33 8.68 -8.17
CA TRP A 767 19.04 7.30 -8.55
C TRP A 767 18.41 6.46 -7.44
N ASP A 768 18.54 6.87 -6.16
CA ASP A 768 18.18 6.07 -4.96
C ASP A 768 18.80 4.65 -4.98
N GLY A 769 19.84 4.48 -5.79
CA GLY A 769 20.61 3.26 -5.93
C GLY A 769 21.59 3.11 -4.77
N PRO A 770 21.92 1.88 -4.34
CA PRO A 770 22.88 1.67 -3.27
C PRO A 770 24.24 2.26 -3.66
N SER A 771 24.81 3.08 -2.78
CA SER A 771 26.05 3.87 -3.01
C SER A 771 27.21 3.05 -3.58
N ILE A 772 27.24 1.77 -3.22
CA ILE A 772 28.19 0.75 -3.67
C ILE A 772 28.28 0.67 -5.21
N MET A 773 27.19 0.87 -5.95
CA MET A 773 27.16 0.80 -7.43
C MET A 773 28.01 1.89 -8.11
N TYR A 774 28.23 3.02 -7.44
CA TYR A 774 29.09 4.11 -7.90
C TYR A 774 30.49 4.08 -7.26
N GLY A 775 30.87 2.96 -6.63
CA GLY A 775 32.16 2.83 -5.94
C GLY A 775 32.18 3.35 -4.51
N VAL A 776 31.06 3.88 -4.00
CA VAL A 776 31.01 4.56 -2.70
C VAL A 776 30.67 3.58 -1.58
N GLY A 777 31.65 3.26 -0.74
CA GLY A 777 31.51 2.44 0.46
C GLY A 777 32.15 1.03 0.34
N PRO A 778 32.03 0.20 1.39
CA PRO A 778 32.65 -1.13 1.41
C PRO A 778 32.13 -2.02 0.27
N GLY A 779 33.03 -2.53 -0.57
CA GLY A 779 32.70 -3.35 -1.74
C GLY A 779 32.31 -2.55 -2.98
N GLY A 780 32.38 -1.22 -2.95
CA GLY A 780 32.14 -0.40 -4.14
C GLY A 780 33.13 -0.67 -5.27
N ASP A 781 34.34 -1.12 -4.92
CA ASP A 781 35.43 -1.52 -5.82
C ASP A 781 35.16 -2.82 -6.60
N TYR A 782 34.04 -3.51 -6.32
CA TYR A 782 33.53 -4.59 -7.18
C TYR A 782 32.57 -4.10 -8.27
N TYR A 783 31.89 -2.97 -8.04
CA TYR A 783 30.92 -2.41 -8.98
C TYR A 783 31.56 -1.34 -9.86
N ARG A 784 32.24 -0.35 -9.30
CA ARG A 784 33.00 0.65 -10.06
C ARG A 784 34.38 0.09 -10.39
N ILE A 785 34.67 -0.07 -11.69
CA ILE A 785 35.87 -0.77 -12.14
C ILE A 785 37.07 0.19 -12.21
N ASP A 786 37.61 0.53 -11.04
CA ASP A 786 38.85 1.31 -10.93
C ASP A 786 40.11 0.45 -11.18
N ASP A 787 40.04 -0.86 -10.91
CA ASP A 787 41.02 -1.85 -11.39
C ASP A 787 40.32 -2.99 -12.12
N VAL A 788 40.49 -3.04 -13.45
CA VAL A 788 39.98 -4.11 -14.32
C VAL A 788 40.47 -5.52 -13.94
N ARG A 789 41.48 -5.67 -13.08
CA ARG A 789 41.89 -6.99 -12.55
C ARG A 789 40.88 -7.57 -11.55
N LYS A 790 40.05 -6.71 -10.93
CA LYS A 790 38.95 -7.11 -10.03
C LYS A 790 37.65 -7.44 -10.78
N PHE A 791 37.63 -7.24 -12.10
CA PHE A 791 36.47 -7.47 -12.94
C PHE A 791 36.03 -8.95 -12.90
N ALA A 792 34.88 -9.21 -12.27
CA ALA A 792 34.35 -10.56 -12.11
C ALA A 792 33.31 -10.92 -13.19
N ASN A 793 32.29 -10.07 -13.38
CA ASN A 793 31.28 -10.16 -14.43
C ASN A 793 30.50 -8.83 -14.56
N ILE A 794 29.72 -8.67 -15.64
CA ILE A 794 28.77 -7.57 -15.83
C ILE A 794 27.34 -8.06 -15.65
N GLU A 795 26.62 -7.53 -14.66
CA GLU A 795 25.17 -7.55 -14.65
C GLU A 795 24.65 -6.42 -15.56
N SER A 796 24.45 -6.73 -16.84
CA SER A 796 24.10 -5.72 -17.87
C SER A 796 22.69 -5.13 -17.73
N GLY A 797 21.88 -5.57 -16.77
CA GLY A 797 20.47 -5.17 -16.62
C GLY A 797 20.21 -4.07 -15.58
N SER A 798 21.17 -3.79 -14.71
CA SER A 798 20.93 -3.08 -13.44
C SER A 798 21.95 -2.00 -13.08
N MET A 799 23.00 -1.78 -13.90
CA MET A 799 23.98 -0.73 -13.62
C MET A 799 23.39 0.68 -13.81
N PRO A 800 23.48 1.57 -12.80
CA PRO A 800 23.06 2.96 -12.93
C PRO A 800 23.87 3.72 -13.99
N ILE A 801 23.24 4.70 -14.64
CA ILE A 801 23.89 5.57 -15.65
C ILE A 801 25.11 6.26 -15.02
N ALA A 802 26.20 6.32 -15.79
CA ALA A 802 27.49 6.89 -15.38
C ALA A 802 28.21 6.22 -14.21
N SER A 803 27.75 5.06 -13.71
CA SER A 803 28.45 4.30 -12.67
C SER A 803 29.91 3.98 -13.02
N GLN A 804 30.20 3.71 -14.31
CA GLN A 804 31.53 3.45 -14.83
C GLN A 804 32.25 4.67 -15.43
N TRP A 805 31.59 5.82 -15.58
CA TRP A 805 32.22 6.96 -16.23
C TRP A 805 33.34 7.53 -15.33
N GLY A 806 34.46 7.91 -15.94
CA GLY A 806 35.64 8.44 -15.26
C GLY A 806 36.29 7.47 -14.25
N ALA A 807 35.95 6.18 -14.29
CA ALA A 807 36.56 5.17 -13.42
C ALA A 807 37.95 4.78 -13.94
N GLY A 808 38.77 4.17 -13.08
CA GLY A 808 40.18 3.86 -13.35
C GLY A 808 40.44 3.01 -14.61
N TRP A 809 39.46 2.24 -15.10
CA TRP A 809 39.54 1.58 -16.41
C TRP A 809 39.70 2.56 -17.59
N GLU A 810 39.23 3.80 -17.49
CA GLU A 810 39.37 4.79 -18.57
C GLU A 810 40.81 5.30 -18.71
N ALA A 811 41.57 5.31 -17.61
CA ALA A 811 43.00 5.61 -17.58
C ALA A 811 43.87 4.37 -17.86
N ALA A 812 43.27 3.20 -18.06
CA ALA A 812 43.96 1.94 -18.31
C ALA A 812 44.57 1.70 -19.71
N PRO A 813 44.23 2.39 -20.83
CA PRO A 813 44.67 1.97 -22.17
C PRO A 813 46.17 2.19 -22.43
N GLY A 814 46.87 2.86 -21.52
CA GLY A 814 48.32 2.81 -21.47
C GLY A 814 48.83 1.44 -20.97
N ILE A 815 48.98 0.47 -21.88
CA ILE A 815 50.06 -0.53 -21.74
C ILE A 815 51.38 0.17 -22.14
N THR A 816 51.74 1.23 -21.40
CA THR A 816 53.13 1.64 -21.30
C THR A 816 53.89 0.43 -20.77
N SER A 817 55.00 0.07 -21.41
CA SER A 817 55.81 -1.10 -21.06
C SER A 817 56.38 -0.98 -19.64
N SER A 818 55.59 -1.35 -18.62
CA SER A 818 56.05 -1.36 -17.23
C SER A 818 57.22 -2.34 -17.02
N ASN A 819 57.41 -3.28 -17.96
CA ASN A 819 58.62 -4.08 -18.09
C ASN A 819 59.90 -3.23 -18.14
N ASP A 820 59.91 -2.02 -18.71
CA ASP A 820 61.12 -1.20 -18.75
C ASP A 820 61.47 -0.64 -17.36
N THR A 821 60.48 -0.18 -16.58
CA THR A 821 60.71 0.28 -15.20
C THR A 821 60.96 -0.86 -14.20
N ASP A 822 60.29 -2.01 -14.35
CA ASP A 822 60.50 -3.16 -13.46
C ASP A 822 61.78 -3.95 -13.81
N LEU A 823 62.32 -3.82 -15.02
CA LEU A 823 63.66 -4.31 -15.38
C LEU A 823 64.79 -3.35 -14.95
N GLU A 824 64.55 -2.04 -14.87
CA GLU A 824 65.49 -1.11 -14.23
C GLU A 824 65.51 -1.21 -12.70
N ALA A 825 64.39 -1.60 -12.06
CA ALA A 825 64.37 -1.90 -10.62
C ALA A 825 65.01 -3.26 -10.25
N ASN A 826 65.32 -4.11 -11.24
CA ASN A 826 65.99 -5.42 -11.07
C ASN A 826 67.38 -5.47 -11.76
N ARG A 827 67.96 -4.32 -12.10
CA ARG A 827 69.34 -4.17 -12.60
C ARG A 827 70.19 -3.35 -11.62
#